data_AF-A0A6Q2YZQ3-F1
#
_entry.id   AF-A0A6Q2YZQ3-F1
#
_cell.length_a   1.000
_cell.length_b   1.000
_cell.length_c   1.000
_cell.angle_alpha   90.00
_cell.angle_beta   90.00
_cell.angle_gamma   90.00
#
_symmetry.space_group_name_H-M   'P 1'
#
loop_
_entity.id
_entity.type
_entity.pdbx_description
1 polymer ?
#
loop_
_entity_poly.entity_id
_entity_poly.type
_entity_poly.pdbx_seq_one_letter_code
_entity_poly.pdbx_strand_id
1 'polypeptide(L)'
;MAQTEVDWDHHIPLPKLAPVKAKITLALVALLCFINSYDGDFVFDDSEAIVNNQDLNPATPLNNIWGNDFWGSNLSSNNSHKSYRPLTVLTFRFNYLMAGGLHPVGFHILNIGLHSLISALMFDMFSILLGGLTYVNRKRLNHVPKASLLAGILFAAHPIHTESVAGIVGRADLLCALFFQLSFLTYCKAFRGGGFCEQLRFCLNVCKECKNIPAHICHLWSCILMTGLTSVHELVRTGLLTRLALLSLSGASLLYTRWKIMGTGPPAFTEVDNPASFAENVFLRVINYNYYYSLNAWLLLCPWWLCFDWSMGCVPLIKSAFDWRMPWLLLLWSFLIGLINQAICSQDSQRRRTLTLGLVLLVVPFLPACNIFFRVGFVVAERVLYLSSAGYCMLLAYLFGSFLNHNDKRNPMGLLRALLLALLCVYVARCSMRSHQWRSEQSLFTSALSVCPLNAKVHYNVGKNLADRGNTSAAIKYYREAVRLHPTYVHAMNNLGNILKERNELVEAEDLLAKAVHIQPDFAAAWMNLGIVQNSLRKFEEAEQSYWNAIRFRKKYPDCYYNLGRLYVDLNRHLDALNAWRNATMLKPDHSLAWNNMVILLDNTGNLAQAEVIGREALKLLPKDHTIMFSLANVLGKLQKYEESEGFFLHALRINPNSASCHGNLAVLYHRWGKLELAKKHYELSLKLDPEALGTRDNYDMLQRKLDQLYRTTAP
;
A
#
# COMPACT_ATOMS: atom_id res chain seq x y z
N MET A 1 -34.87 -37.39 28.49
CA MET A 1 -34.51 -36.17 29.23
C MET A 1 -34.76 -34.98 28.34
N ALA A 2 -35.69 -34.11 28.74
CA ALA A 2 -36.13 -32.96 27.95
C ALA A 2 -34.93 -32.06 27.58
N GLN A 3 -34.87 -31.67 26.32
CA GLN A 3 -33.93 -30.69 25.79
C GLN A 3 -34.24 -29.33 26.43
N THR A 4 -33.64 -29.05 27.58
CA THR A 4 -33.64 -27.71 28.15
C THR A 4 -32.89 -26.81 27.18
N GLU A 5 -33.58 -25.82 26.62
CA GLU A 5 -32.92 -24.67 26.03
C GLU A 5 -31.90 -24.15 27.05
N VAL A 6 -30.72 -23.81 26.56
CA VAL A 6 -29.66 -23.22 27.36
C VAL A 6 -30.22 -21.96 28.03
N ASP A 7 -30.51 -22.03 29.33
CA ASP A 7 -31.32 -21.06 30.09
C ASP A 7 -30.89 -19.59 29.87
N TRP A 8 -29.59 -19.36 29.67
CA TRP A 8 -29.04 -18.02 29.47
C TRP A 8 -29.29 -17.42 28.06
N ASP A 9 -29.52 -18.21 27.00
CA ASP A 9 -29.77 -17.67 25.65
C ASP A 9 -31.10 -16.90 25.60
N HIS A 10 -32.10 -17.35 26.35
CA HIS A 10 -33.43 -16.73 26.40
C HIS A 10 -33.41 -15.26 26.79
N HIS A 11 -32.52 -14.92 27.71
CA HIS A 11 -32.41 -13.59 28.30
C HIS A 11 -31.82 -12.56 27.33
N ILE A 12 -31.21 -12.99 26.23
CA ILE A 12 -30.66 -12.10 25.20
C ILE A 12 -31.80 -11.35 24.50
N PRO A 13 -31.73 -10.00 24.40
CA PRO A 13 -32.77 -9.12 23.90
C PRO A 13 -32.83 -9.08 22.36
N LEU A 14 -32.65 -10.25 21.71
CA LEU A 14 -32.74 -10.40 20.26
C LEU A 14 -33.86 -11.37 19.88
N PRO A 15 -34.52 -11.16 18.73
CA PRO A 15 -35.52 -12.10 18.24
C PRO A 15 -34.85 -13.43 17.84
N LYS A 16 -35.56 -14.55 18.07
CA LYS A 16 -35.16 -15.86 17.56
C LYS A 16 -35.42 -15.90 16.05
N LEU A 17 -34.41 -15.60 15.26
CA LEU A 17 -34.50 -15.61 13.80
C LEU A 17 -34.27 -17.01 13.23
N ALA A 18 -34.99 -17.34 12.16
CA ALA A 18 -34.67 -18.51 11.36
C ALA A 18 -33.24 -18.38 10.78
N PRO A 19 -32.47 -19.48 10.63
CA PRO A 19 -31.06 -19.41 10.23
C PRO A 19 -30.80 -18.59 8.95
N VAL A 20 -31.67 -18.70 7.94
CA VAL A 20 -31.54 -17.91 6.70
C VAL A 20 -31.73 -16.41 6.97
N LYS A 21 -32.75 -16.04 7.75
CA LYS A 21 -33.01 -14.63 8.11
C LYS A 21 -31.86 -14.06 8.96
N ALA A 22 -31.32 -14.84 9.89
CA ALA A 22 -30.16 -14.44 10.69
C ALA A 22 -28.94 -14.14 9.79
N LYS A 23 -28.62 -15.03 8.85
CA LYS A 23 -27.52 -14.84 7.89
C LYS A 23 -27.69 -13.61 7.01
N ILE A 24 -28.89 -13.40 6.47
CA ILE A 24 -29.20 -12.20 5.67
C ILE A 24 -29.04 -10.95 6.53
N THR A 25 -29.52 -10.97 7.78
CA THR A 25 -29.37 -9.84 8.71
C THR A 25 -27.89 -9.51 8.94
N LEU A 26 -27.05 -10.51 9.20
CA LEU A 26 -25.61 -10.28 9.40
C LEU A 26 -24.92 -9.76 8.15
N ALA A 27 -25.26 -10.28 6.97
CA ALA A 27 -24.73 -9.78 5.70
C ALA A 27 -25.10 -8.31 5.47
N LEU A 28 -26.35 -7.93 5.77
CA LEU A 28 -26.81 -6.55 5.65
C LEU A 28 -26.15 -5.62 6.66
N VAL A 29 -25.97 -6.06 7.91
CA VAL A 29 -25.24 -5.28 8.93
C VAL A 29 -23.80 -5.02 8.47
N ALA A 30 -23.09 -6.06 8.02
CA ALA A 30 -21.73 -5.94 7.49
C ALA A 30 -21.68 -4.98 6.29
N LEU A 31 -22.61 -5.13 5.33
CA LEU A 31 -22.73 -4.23 4.17
C LEU A 31 -22.88 -2.78 4.62
N LEU A 32 -23.84 -2.48 5.50
CA LEU A 32 -24.13 -1.12 5.97
C LEU A 32 -22.95 -0.50 6.72
N CYS A 33 -22.16 -1.28 7.46
CA CYS A 33 -21.01 -0.78 8.21
C CYS A 33 -19.86 -0.29 7.31
N PHE A 34 -19.67 -0.93 6.15
CA PHE A 34 -18.50 -0.71 5.29
C PHE A 34 -18.85 -0.16 3.91
N ILE A 35 -20.13 0.05 3.56
CA ILE A 35 -20.52 0.56 2.24
C ILE A 35 -19.86 1.91 1.91
N ASN A 36 -19.52 2.73 2.91
CA ASN A 36 -18.92 4.05 2.71
C ASN A 36 -17.49 4.04 2.12
N SER A 37 -16.87 2.87 1.91
CA SER A 37 -15.60 2.75 1.19
C SER A 37 -15.72 2.23 -0.24
N TYR A 38 -16.94 2.00 -0.76
CA TYR A 38 -17.14 1.36 -2.08
C TYR A 38 -16.54 2.14 -3.26
N ASP A 39 -16.48 3.47 -3.16
CA ASP A 39 -16.02 4.43 -4.16
C ASP A 39 -14.69 5.10 -3.75
N GLY A 40 -13.86 4.37 -2.98
CA GLY A 40 -12.50 4.78 -2.67
C GLY A 40 -11.54 4.65 -3.86
N ASP A 41 -10.41 5.35 -3.77
CA ASP A 41 -9.26 5.23 -4.67
C ASP A 41 -8.33 4.09 -4.24
N PHE A 42 -7.34 3.75 -5.07
CA PHE A 42 -6.20 2.95 -4.62
C PHE A 42 -5.37 3.77 -3.61
N VAL A 43 -5.23 3.27 -2.39
CA VAL A 43 -4.55 4.02 -1.31
C VAL A 43 -3.43 3.20 -0.66
N PHE A 44 -2.35 3.88 -0.26
CA PHE A 44 -1.29 3.29 0.55
C PHE A 44 -0.67 2.03 -0.13
N ASP A 45 -0.80 0.86 0.49
CA ASP A 45 -0.24 -0.42 -0.01
C ASP A 45 -0.90 -0.88 -1.32
N ASP A 46 -2.09 -0.37 -1.68
CA ASP A 46 -2.77 -0.73 -2.94
C ASP A 46 -1.95 -0.28 -4.17
N SER A 47 -1.20 0.82 -4.05
CA SER A 47 -0.34 1.32 -5.13
C SER A 47 0.71 0.29 -5.54
N GLU A 48 1.38 -0.35 -4.57
CA GLU A 48 2.40 -1.35 -4.85
C GLU A 48 1.80 -2.72 -5.17
N ALA A 49 0.80 -3.16 -4.41
CA ALA A 49 0.24 -4.50 -4.56
C ALA A 49 -0.63 -4.68 -5.82
N ILE A 50 -1.15 -3.57 -6.38
CA ILE A 50 -2.14 -3.59 -7.46
C ILE A 50 -1.69 -2.72 -8.63
N VAL A 51 -1.49 -1.41 -8.42
CA VAL A 51 -1.23 -0.48 -9.53
C VAL A 51 0.12 -0.77 -10.21
N ASN A 52 1.16 -0.96 -9.41
CA ASN A 52 2.52 -1.21 -9.89
C ASN A 52 2.83 -2.71 -10.10
N ASN A 53 1.91 -3.59 -9.71
CA ASN A 53 2.11 -5.03 -9.76
C ASN A 53 1.88 -5.59 -11.17
N GLN A 54 2.98 -6.04 -11.79
CA GLN A 54 2.97 -6.56 -13.16
C GLN A 54 2.20 -7.87 -13.32
N ASP A 55 1.93 -8.61 -12.24
CA ASP A 55 1.20 -9.87 -12.32
C ASP A 55 -0.28 -9.68 -12.65
N LEU A 56 -0.81 -8.48 -12.47
CA LEU A 56 -2.18 -8.11 -12.85
C LEU A 56 -2.32 -7.84 -14.35
N ASN A 57 -1.22 -7.52 -15.04
CA ASN A 57 -1.23 -7.24 -16.47
C ASN A 57 -1.62 -8.50 -17.26
N PRO A 58 -2.64 -8.45 -18.14
CA PRO A 58 -3.04 -9.59 -18.95
C PRO A 58 -1.92 -10.16 -19.83
N ALA A 59 -0.97 -9.32 -20.26
CA ALA A 59 0.17 -9.73 -21.06
C ALA A 59 1.21 -10.56 -20.27
N THR A 60 1.24 -10.43 -18.94
CA THR A 60 2.14 -11.19 -18.08
C THR A 60 1.65 -12.64 -17.94
N PRO A 61 2.49 -13.67 -18.12
CA PRO A 61 2.07 -15.07 -17.98
C PRO A 61 1.42 -15.37 -16.62
N LEU A 62 0.30 -16.10 -16.61
CA LEU A 62 -0.42 -16.43 -15.37
C LEU A 62 0.43 -17.24 -14.38
N ASN A 63 1.39 -18.01 -14.90
CA ASN A 63 2.28 -18.83 -14.07
C ASN A 63 3.17 -18.01 -13.12
N ASN A 64 3.43 -16.74 -13.44
CA ASN A 64 4.27 -15.86 -12.63
C ASN A 64 3.71 -15.67 -11.21
N ILE A 65 2.38 -15.67 -11.06
CA ILE A 65 1.70 -15.54 -9.77
C ILE A 65 2.16 -16.61 -8.75
N TRP A 66 2.57 -17.80 -9.23
CA TRP A 66 3.04 -18.87 -8.36
C TRP A 66 4.51 -18.76 -7.96
N GLY A 67 5.30 -17.96 -8.68
CA GLY A 67 6.73 -17.71 -8.44
C GLY A 67 7.03 -16.33 -7.84
N ASN A 68 6.06 -15.44 -7.81
CA ASN A 68 6.17 -14.10 -7.26
C ASN A 68 5.54 -13.98 -5.87
N ASP A 69 5.98 -12.97 -5.12
CA ASP A 69 5.34 -12.55 -3.89
C ASP A 69 4.11 -11.68 -4.16
N PHE A 70 3.42 -11.31 -3.09
CA PHE A 70 2.20 -10.49 -3.09
C PHE A 70 2.35 -9.16 -3.84
N TRP A 71 3.58 -8.63 -3.96
CA TRP A 71 3.88 -7.35 -4.59
C TRP A 71 4.37 -7.51 -6.04
N GLY A 72 4.40 -8.74 -6.58
CA GLY A 72 4.84 -9.03 -7.95
C GLY A 72 6.36 -9.22 -8.09
N SER A 73 7.10 -9.33 -6.98
CA SER A 73 8.53 -9.57 -7.01
C SER A 73 8.84 -11.06 -6.96
N ASN A 74 9.84 -11.52 -7.73
CA ASN A 74 10.24 -12.93 -7.75
C ASN A 74 10.67 -13.41 -6.35
N LEU A 75 10.07 -14.50 -5.87
CA LEU A 75 10.31 -15.06 -4.53
C LEU A 75 11.75 -15.49 -4.29
N SER A 76 12.53 -15.79 -5.32
CA SER A 76 13.95 -16.12 -5.18
C SER A 76 14.84 -14.89 -4.99
N SER A 77 14.34 -13.69 -5.29
CA SER A 77 15.08 -12.43 -5.13
C SER A 77 15.29 -12.09 -3.64
N ASN A 78 16.43 -11.49 -3.31
CA ASN A 78 16.70 -10.95 -1.98
C ASN A 78 15.83 -9.73 -1.65
N ASN A 79 15.32 -9.04 -2.68
CA ASN A 79 14.44 -7.88 -2.52
C ASN A 79 12.96 -8.28 -2.35
N SER A 80 12.63 -9.57 -2.46
CA SER A 80 11.27 -10.03 -2.22
C SER A 80 10.92 -9.99 -0.73
N HIS A 81 9.71 -9.55 -0.43
CA HIS A 81 9.15 -9.59 0.93
C HIS A 81 8.80 -11.01 1.40
N LYS A 82 8.94 -12.01 0.52
CA LYS A 82 8.55 -13.41 0.75
C LYS A 82 7.08 -13.58 1.18
N SER A 83 6.23 -12.59 0.90
CA SER A 83 4.80 -12.64 1.21
C SER A 83 4.07 -13.45 0.15
N TYR A 84 3.94 -14.77 0.34
CA TYR A 84 3.30 -15.64 -0.65
C TYR A 84 1.78 -15.69 -0.50
N ARG A 85 1.04 -15.10 -1.47
CA ARG A 85 -0.43 -14.97 -1.49
C ARG A 85 -1.02 -15.07 -2.91
N PRO A 86 -0.76 -16.18 -3.64
CA PRO A 86 -1.05 -16.27 -5.07
C PRO A 86 -2.54 -16.16 -5.40
N LEU A 87 -3.43 -16.73 -4.57
CA LEU A 87 -4.86 -16.66 -4.82
C LEU A 87 -5.40 -15.24 -4.64
N THR A 88 -4.87 -14.48 -3.68
CA THR A 88 -5.25 -13.07 -3.52
C THR A 88 -4.87 -12.27 -4.78
N VAL A 89 -3.63 -12.40 -5.27
CA VAL A 89 -3.18 -11.75 -6.51
C VAL A 89 -4.01 -12.20 -7.72
N LEU A 90 -4.36 -13.49 -7.78
CA LEU A 90 -5.24 -14.03 -8.82
C LEU A 90 -6.62 -13.35 -8.80
N THR A 91 -7.20 -13.10 -7.63
CA THR A 91 -8.46 -12.35 -7.54
C THR A 91 -8.32 -10.88 -7.97
N PHE A 92 -7.17 -10.25 -7.72
CA PHE A 92 -6.89 -8.89 -8.21
C PHE A 92 -6.82 -8.86 -9.74
N ARG A 93 -6.11 -9.83 -10.32
CA ARG A 93 -6.03 -9.98 -11.78
C ARG A 93 -7.40 -10.25 -12.39
N PHE A 94 -8.21 -11.10 -11.77
CA PHE A 94 -9.58 -11.34 -12.24
C PHE A 94 -10.45 -10.07 -12.16
N ASN A 95 -10.34 -9.28 -11.08
CA ASN A 95 -11.02 -7.99 -11.00
C ASN A 95 -10.60 -7.03 -12.11
N TYR A 96 -9.29 -6.93 -12.38
CA TYR A 96 -8.74 -6.12 -13.47
C TYR A 96 -9.35 -6.52 -14.82
N LEU A 97 -9.38 -7.83 -15.11
CA LEU A 97 -9.94 -8.37 -16.36
C LEU A 97 -11.43 -8.09 -16.50
N MET A 98 -12.20 -8.28 -15.43
CA MET A 98 -13.65 -8.05 -15.44
C MET A 98 -14.02 -6.57 -15.61
N ALA A 99 -13.22 -5.67 -15.06
CA ALA A 99 -13.44 -4.23 -15.17
C ALA A 99 -12.86 -3.62 -16.46
N GLY A 100 -12.03 -4.36 -17.20
CA GLY A 100 -11.31 -3.85 -18.36
C GLY A 100 -10.14 -2.92 -18.02
N GLY A 101 -9.62 -2.96 -16.79
CA GLY A 101 -8.53 -2.10 -16.34
C GLY A 101 -8.47 -1.90 -14.82
N LEU A 102 -7.67 -0.91 -14.39
CA LEU A 102 -7.53 -0.50 -12.99
C LEU A 102 -8.68 0.43 -12.58
N HIS A 103 -9.81 -0.16 -12.19
CA HIS A 103 -10.95 0.58 -11.63
C HIS A 103 -11.18 0.16 -10.16
N PRO A 104 -10.95 1.03 -9.17
CA PRO A 104 -10.90 0.64 -7.76
C PRO A 104 -12.26 0.17 -7.20
N VAL A 105 -13.38 0.71 -7.70
CA VAL A 105 -14.74 0.40 -7.23
C VAL A 105 -15.03 -1.11 -7.18
N GLY A 106 -14.68 -1.83 -8.26
CA GLY A 106 -14.92 -3.28 -8.34
C GLY A 106 -14.11 -4.07 -7.30
N PHE A 107 -12.96 -3.56 -6.89
CA PHE A 107 -12.13 -4.18 -5.87
C PHE A 107 -12.71 -3.99 -4.47
N HIS A 108 -13.15 -2.77 -4.13
CA HIS A 108 -13.80 -2.46 -2.86
C HIS A 108 -15.13 -3.22 -2.69
N ILE A 109 -15.98 -3.24 -3.72
CA ILE A 109 -17.26 -3.98 -3.68
C ILE A 109 -17.02 -5.46 -3.38
N LEU A 110 -15.99 -6.08 -3.97
CA LEU A 110 -15.66 -7.47 -3.70
C LEU A 110 -15.24 -7.68 -2.23
N ASN A 111 -14.42 -6.78 -1.66
CA ASN A 111 -14.02 -6.90 -0.26
C ASN A 111 -15.23 -6.75 0.70
N ILE A 112 -16.12 -5.77 0.45
CA ILE A 112 -17.35 -5.58 1.22
C ILE A 112 -18.26 -6.82 1.11
N GLY A 113 -18.39 -7.38 -0.10
CA GLY A 113 -19.13 -8.61 -0.35
C GLY A 113 -18.54 -9.83 0.36
N LEU A 114 -17.21 -9.97 0.34
CA LEU A 114 -16.49 -11.04 1.06
C LEU A 114 -16.72 -10.93 2.57
N HIS A 115 -16.61 -9.74 3.15
CA HIS A 115 -16.91 -9.57 4.58
C HIS A 115 -18.37 -9.86 4.92
N SER A 116 -19.31 -9.45 4.07
CA SER A 116 -20.73 -9.77 4.23
C SER A 116 -20.99 -11.29 4.23
N LEU A 117 -20.31 -12.02 3.34
CA LEU A 117 -20.36 -13.48 3.28
C LEU A 117 -19.73 -14.12 4.54
N ILE A 118 -18.56 -13.64 4.96
CA ILE A 118 -17.87 -14.11 6.17
C ILE A 118 -18.74 -13.92 7.40
N SER A 119 -19.35 -12.74 7.56
CA SER A 119 -20.27 -12.41 8.65
C SER A 119 -21.50 -13.32 8.66
N ALA A 120 -22.09 -13.61 7.49
CA ALA A 120 -23.17 -14.57 7.36
C ALA A 120 -22.75 -16.00 7.76
N LEU A 121 -21.58 -16.46 7.32
CA LEU A 121 -21.05 -17.77 7.70
C LEU A 121 -20.67 -17.84 9.19
N MET A 122 -20.34 -16.71 9.80
CA MET A 122 -19.98 -16.67 11.22
C MET A 122 -21.15 -17.04 12.13
N PHE A 123 -22.40 -16.82 11.71
CA PHE A 123 -23.58 -17.35 12.40
C PHE A 123 -23.51 -18.87 12.59
N ASP A 124 -23.14 -19.60 11.52
CA ASP A 124 -23.06 -21.06 11.57
C ASP A 124 -21.91 -21.53 12.45
N MET A 125 -20.79 -20.82 12.40
CA MET A 125 -19.62 -21.12 13.23
C MET A 125 -19.95 -20.88 14.71
N PHE A 126 -20.45 -19.71 15.09
CA PHE A 126 -20.85 -19.41 16.48
C PHE A 126 -21.92 -20.36 17.01
N SER A 127 -22.89 -20.75 16.19
CA SER A 127 -23.90 -21.75 16.56
C SER A 127 -23.27 -23.09 16.96
N ILE A 128 -22.20 -23.51 16.27
CA ILE A 128 -21.47 -24.75 16.58
C ILE A 128 -20.59 -24.56 17.81
N LEU A 129 -19.84 -23.46 17.88
CA LEU A 129 -18.91 -23.18 18.97
C LEU A 129 -19.64 -23.10 20.32
N LEU A 130 -20.69 -22.26 20.39
CA LEU A 130 -21.49 -22.01 21.59
C LEU A 130 -22.50 -23.14 21.88
N GLY A 131 -23.16 -23.67 20.85
CA GLY A 131 -24.35 -24.51 21.01
C GLY A 131 -24.14 -26.01 20.85
N GLY A 132 -22.98 -26.47 20.37
CA GLY A 132 -22.78 -27.89 20.10
C GLY A 132 -23.02 -28.32 18.66
N LEU A 133 -22.67 -29.57 18.39
CA LEU A 133 -22.86 -30.21 17.10
C LEU A 133 -23.96 -31.27 17.21
N THR A 134 -25.23 -30.84 17.21
CA THR A 134 -26.40 -31.72 17.32
C THR A 134 -27.26 -31.67 16.05
N TYR A 135 -27.85 -32.81 15.68
CA TYR A 135 -28.65 -32.96 14.46
C TYR A 135 -29.96 -33.69 14.76
N VAL A 136 -31.04 -33.25 14.12
CA VAL A 136 -32.35 -33.94 14.12
C VAL A 136 -32.80 -34.07 12.67
N ASN A 137 -33.18 -35.27 12.23
CA ASN A 137 -33.68 -35.54 10.86
C ASN A 137 -32.80 -34.90 9.75
N ARG A 138 -31.48 -35.05 9.86
CA ARG A 138 -30.46 -34.48 8.97
C ARG A 138 -30.32 -32.95 8.94
N LYS A 139 -31.11 -32.20 9.70
CA LYS A 139 -30.94 -30.75 9.90
C LYS A 139 -30.15 -30.48 11.19
N ARG A 140 -29.21 -29.52 11.15
CA ARG A 140 -28.46 -29.09 12.34
C ARG A 140 -29.40 -28.29 13.25
N LEU A 141 -29.46 -28.65 14.52
CA LEU A 141 -30.21 -27.89 15.51
C LEU A 141 -29.33 -26.74 16.03
N ASN A 142 -29.90 -25.54 16.15
CA ASN A 142 -29.21 -24.41 16.77
C ASN A 142 -29.78 -24.20 18.18
N HIS A 143 -29.01 -24.57 19.20
CA HIS A 143 -29.40 -24.46 20.61
C HIS A 143 -29.28 -23.06 21.20
N VAL A 144 -28.46 -22.20 20.59
CA VAL A 144 -28.17 -20.84 21.09
C VAL A 144 -28.28 -19.79 19.97
N PRO A 145 -29.45 -19.69 19.32
CA PRO A 145 -29.64 -18.84 18.15
C PRO A 145 -29.49 -17.35 18.45
N LYS A 146 -29.86 -16.89 19.67
CA LYS A 146 -29.78 -15.46 20.00
C LYS A 146 -28.35 -15.03 20.29
N ALA A 147 -27.58 -15.83 21.05
CA ALA A 147 -26.17 -15.58 21.32
C ALA A 147 -25.32 -15.64 20.05
N SER A 148 -25.62 -16.60 19.16
CA SER A 148 -24.93 -16.71 17.86
C SER A 148 -25.22 -15.51 16.97
N LEU A 149 -26.44 -14.99 16.98
CA LEU A 149 -26.80 -13.76 16.27
C LEU A 149 -26.11 -12.54 16.90
N LEU A 150 -26.09 -12.41 18.22
CA LEU A 150 -25.42 -11.32 18.92
C LEU A 150 -23.91 -11.28 18.64
N ALA A 151 -23.22 -12.41 18.79
CA ALA A 151 -21.81 -12.54 18.45
C ALA A 151 -21.56 -12.21 16.97
N GLY A 152 -22.47 -12.64 16.08
CA GLY A 152 -22.45 -12.31 14.65
C GLY A 152 -22.59 -10.82 14.36
N ILE A 153 -23.51 -10.12 15.04
CA ILE A 153 -23.72 -8.67 14.88
C ILE A 153 -22.50 -7.91 15.38
N LEU A 154 -21.98 -8.28 16.56
CA LEU A 154 -20.77 -7.68 17.14
C LEU A 154 -19.57 -7.85 16.20
N PHE A 155 -19.41 -9.02 15.60
CA PHE A 155 -18.37 -9.28 14.61
C PHE A 155 -18.59 -8.45 13.34
N ALA A 156 -19.79 -8.53 12.74
CA ALA A 156 -20.12 -7.83 11.49
C ALA A 156 -19.97 -6.30 11.56
N ALA A 157 -20.12 -5.72 12.76
CA ALA A 157 -20.02 -4.29 12.99
C ALA A 157 -18.70 -3.87 13.66
N HIS A 158 -17.72 -4.75 13.84
CA HIS A 158 -16.53 -4.42 14.62
C HIS A 158 -15.58 -3.48 13.84
N PRO A 159 -15.23 -2.28 14.37
CA PRO A 159 -14.41 -1.32 13.62
C PRO A 159 -12.99 -1.78 13.29
N ILE A 160 -12.46 -2.76 14.01
CA ILE A 160 -11.15 -3.41 13.73
C ILE A 160 -11.10 -4.09 12.35
N HIS A 161 -12.23 -4.29 11.68
CA HIS A 161 -12.25 -4.88 10.35
C HIS A 161 -11.98 -3.86 9.24
N THR A 162 -11.93 -2.56 9.57
CA THR A 162 -11.95 -1.53 8.53
C THR A 162 -10.74 -1.59 7.62
N GLU A 163 -9.52 -1.75 8.12
CA GLU A 163 -8.34 -1.98 7.26
C GLU A 163 -8.52 -3.19 6.32
N SER A 164 -9.05 -4.31 6.82
CA SER A 164 -9.24 -5.53 6.02
C SER A 164 -10.34 -5.41 4.96
N VAL A 165 -11.37 -4.59 5.22
CA VAL A 165 -12.54 -4.45 4.33
C VAL A 165 -12.38 -3.26 3.38
N ALA A 166 -12.01 -2.09 3.90
CA ALA A 166 -11.89 -0.86 3.12
C ALA A 166 -10.59 -0.81 2.32
N GLY A 167 -9.46 -1.25 2.88
CA GLY A 167 -8.20 -1.38 2.13
C GLY A 167 -8.28 -2.55 1.15
N ILE A 168 -7.91 -2.36 -0.12
CA ILE A 168 -8.08 -3.41 -1.13
C ILE A 168 -7.14 -4.58 -0.84
N VAL A 169 -5.89 -4.30 -0.46
CA VAL A 169 -4.91 -5.31 0.00
C VAL A 169 -5.40 -6.18 1.16
N GLY A 170 -6.36 -5.67 1.95
CA GLY A 170 -7.03 -6.38 3.04
C GLY A 170 -7.78 -7.64 2.59
N ARG A 171 -7.99 -7.80 1.27
CA ARG A 171 -8.56 -9.00 0.66
C ARG A 171 -7.88 -10.29 1.09
N ALA A 172 -6.57 -10.26 1.31
CA ALA A 172 -5.83 -11.43 1.78
C ALA A 172 -6.35 -11.93 3.15
N ASP A 173 -6.75 -11.02 4.03
CA ASP A 173 -7.25 -11.37 5.36
C ASP A 173 -8.70 -11.86 5.27
N LEU A 174 -9.50 -11.27 4.38
CA LEU A 174 -10.86 -11.74 4.07
C LEU A 174 -10.86 -13.14 3.46
N LEU A 175 -10.03 -13.41 2.45
CA LEU A 175 -9.91 -14.73 1.84
C LEU A 175 -9.40 -15.76 2.86
N CYS A 176 -8.41 -15.40 3.67
CA CYS A 176 -7.94 -16.25 4.75
C CYS A 176 -9.07 -16.59 5.74
N ALA A 177 -9.87 -15.61 6.17
CA ALA A 177 -10.99 -15.84 7.08
C ALA A 177 -12.09 -16.68 6.44
N LEU A 178 -12.41 -16.45 5.17
CA LEU A 178 -13.40 -17.22 4.41
C LEU A 178 -12.97 -18.69 4.29
N PHE A 179 -11.74 -18.97 3.85
CA PHE A 179 -11.25 -20.34 3.74
C PHE A 179 -11.12 -21.02 5.10
N PHE A 180 -10.75 -20.26 6.14
CA PHE A 180 -10.76 -20.74 7.52
C PHE A 180 -12.16 -21.21 7.94
N GLN A 181 -13.19 -20.39 7.73
CA GLN A 181 -14.58 -20.75 8.06
C GLN A 181 -15.08 -21.93 7.22
N LEU A 182 -14.84 -21.92 5.91
CA LEU A 182 -15.26 -23.01 5.03
C LEU A 182 -14.58 -24.33 5.41
N SER A 183 -13.30 -24.28 5.77
CA SER A 183 -12.55 -25.43 6.28
C SER A 183 -13.16 -25.95 7.59
N PHE A 184 -13.40 -25.06 8.57
CA PHE A 184 -14.03 -25.42 9.85
C PHE A 184 -15.43 -26.03 9.67
N LEU A 185 -16.28 -25.42 8.83
CA LEU A 185 -17.63 -25.93 8.58
C LEU A 185 -17.62 -27.26 7.82
N THR A 186 -16.69 -27.44 6.89
CA THR A 186 -16.50 -28.72 6.17
C THR A 186 -16.00 -29.80 7.13
N TYR A 187 -15.06 -29.48 8.01
CA TYR A 187 -14.59 -30.37 9.08
C TYR A 187 -15.76 -30.83 9.97
N CYS A 188 -16.62 -29.90 10.38
CA CYS A 188 -17.80 -30.20 11.20
C CYS A 188 -18.82 -31.08 10.47
N LYS A 189 -18.94 -30.98 9.14
CA LYS A 189 -19.77 -31.89 8.33
C LYS A 189 -19.14 -33.28 8.22
N ALA A 190 -17.84 -33.36 7.95
CA ALA A 190 -17.11 -34.62 7.85
C ALA A 190 -17.16 -35.43 9.15
N PHE A 191 -17.27 -34.77 10.32
CA PHE A 191 -17.49 -35.39 11.63
C PHE A 191 -18.70 -36.35 11.66
N ARG A 192 -19.68 -36.17 10.76
CA ARG A 192 -20.95 -36.91 10.69
C ARG A 192 -20.91 -38.16 9.81
N GLY A 193 -19.72 -38.58 9.34
CA GLY A 193 -19.57 -39.70 8.41
C GLY A 193 -19.38 -39.27 6.96
N GLY A 194 -18.75 -38.11 6.72
CA GLY A 194 -18.37 -37.68 5.38
C GLY A 194 -17.39 -38.69 4.77
N GLY A 195 -17.73 -39.24 3.60
CA GLY A 195 -16.85 -40.11 2.83
C GLY A 195 -15.56 -39.39 2.40
N PHE A 196 -14.65 -40.12 1.75
CA PHE A 196 -13.36 -39.61 1.27
C PHE A 196 -13.44 -38.25 0.55
N CYS A 197 -14.51 -37.97 -0.20
CA CYS A 197 -14.73 -36.68 -0.86
C CYS A 197 -14.85 -35.48 0.09
N GLU A 198 -15.46 -35.62 1.27
CA GLU A 198 -15.55 -34.51 2.24
C GLU A 198 -14.21 -34.26 2.93
N GLN A 199 -13.44 -35.33 3.16
CA GLN A 199 -12.07 -35.25 3.69
C GLN A 199 -11.13 -34.60 2.66
N LEU A 200 -11.27 -34.94 1.37
CA LEU A 200 -10.52 -34.31 0.28
C LEU A 200 -10.88 -32.83 0.12
N ARG A 201 -12.17 -32.47 0.20
CA ARG A 201 -12.64 -31.06 0.18
C ARG A 201 -12.10 -30.26 1.36
N PHE A 202 -12.02 -30.87 2.54
CA PHE A 202 -11.38 -30.27 3.71
C PHE A 202 -9.89 -30.01 3.45
N CYS A 203 -9.13 -31.02 3.01
CA CYS A 203 -7.71 -30.85 2.66
C CYS A 203 -7.51 -29.74 1.62
N LEU A 204 -8.31 -29.71 0.56
CA LEU A 204 -8.25 -28.67 -0.47
C LEU A 204 -8.53 -27.27 0.08
N ASN A 205 -9.42 -27.12 1.08
CA ASN A 205 -9.72 -25.82 1.67
C ASN A 205 -8.64 -25.35 2.66
N VAL A 206 -7.96 -26.27 3.36
CA VAL A 206 -6.80 -25.94 4.20
C VAL A 206 -5.62 -25.47 3.34
N CYS A 207 -5.47 -26.00 2.12
CA CYS A 207 -4.34 -25.70 1.23
C CYS A 207 -4.43 -24.35 0.48
N LYS A 208 -5.55 -23.63 0.52
CA LYS A 208 -5.81 -22.51 -0.41
C LYS A 208 -5.17 -21.18 -0.01
N GLU A 209 -5.01 -20.88 1.28
CA GLU A 209 -4.33 -19.66 1.73
C GLU A 209 -3.32 -20.03 2.83
N CYS A 210 -2.06 -19.68 2.61
CA CYS A 210 -0.87 -20.28 3.21
C CYS A 210 -0.69 -20.14 4.74
N LYS A 211 -1.71 -19.78 5.53
CA LYS A 211 -1.55 -19.43 6.94
C LYS A 211 -1.63 -20.60 7.95
N ASN A 212 -1.96 -21.84 7.57
CA ASN A 212 -2.05 -23.03 8.47
C ASN A 212 -2.98 -22.92 9.71
N ILE A 213 -3.49 -21.73 10.03
CA ILE A 213 -4.43 -21.43 11.11
C ILE A 213 -5.66 -22.38 11.13
N PRO A 214 -6.28 -22.74 9.98
CA PRO A 214 -7.43 -23.66 9.99
C PRO A 214 -7.09 -25.04 10.54
N ALA A 215 -5.90 -25.57 10.25
CA ALA A 215 -5.48 -26.90 10.71
C ALA A 215 -5.27 -26.92 12.23
N HIS A 216 -4.60 -25.90 12.79
CA HIS A 216 -4.34 -25.81 14.24
C HIS A 216 -5.62 -25.65 15.05
N ILE A 217 -6.55 -24.81 14.61
CA ILE A 217 -7.84 -24.63 15.31
C ILE A 217 -8.71 -25.87 15.18
N CYS A 218 -8.74 -26.56 14.03
CA CYS A 218 -9.45 -27.84 13.89
C CYS A 218 -8.82 -28.95 14.75
N HIS A 219 -7.49 -28.96 14.90
CA HIS A 219 -6.79 -29.89 15.79
C HIS A 219 -7.18 -29.64 17.25
N LEU A 220 -7.17 -28.38 17.69
CA LEU A 220 -7.54 -28.02 19.05
C LEU A 220 -9.04 -28.23 19.33
N TRP A 221 -9.90 -27.95 18.35
CA TRP A 221 -11.33 -28.28 18.38
C TRP A 221 -11.56 -29.80 18.55
N SER A 222 -10.81 -30.62 17.82
CA SER A 222 -10.81 -32.09 17.95
C SER A 222 -10.39 -32.53 19.35
N CYS A 223 -9.38 -31.87 19.92
CA CYS A 223 -8.92 -32.11 21.30
C CYS A 223 -9.93 -31.64 22.35
N ILE A 224 -10.67 -30.54 22.14
CA ILE A 224 -11.70 -30.07 23.09
C ILE A 224 -12.92 -31.00 23.07
N LEU A 225 -13.28 -31.54 21.90
CA LEU A 225 -14.25 -32.64 21.79
C LEU A 225 -13.82 -33.91 22.57
N MET A 226 -12.52 -34.13 22.81
CA MET A 226 -12.03 -35.23 23.65
C MET A 226 -12.50 -35.11 25.11
N THR A 227 -12.71 -33.90 25.62
CA THR A 227 -13.04 -33.69 27.05
C THR A 227 -14.42 -34.21 27.45
N GLY A 228 -15.22 -34.68 26.48
CA GLY A 228 -16.49 -35.39 26.70
C GLY A 228 -16.46 -36.89 26.39
N LEU A 229 -15.33 -37.46 25.93
CA LEU A 229 -15.17 -38.88 25.62
C LEU A 229 -14.35 -39.55 26.72
N THR A 230 -14.91 -40.56 27.38
CA THR A 230 -14.35 -41.13 28.62
C THR A 230 -13.52 -42.41 28.39
N SER A 231 -13.50 -42.92 27.15
CA SER A 231 -12.94 -44.23 26.82
C SER A 231 -12.12 -44.23 25.52
N VAL A 232 -10.99 -44.95 25.52
CA VAL A 232 -10.14 -45.20 24.34
C VAL A 232 -10.92 -45.91 23.23
N HIS A 233 -11.90 -46.75 23.59
CA HIS A 233 -12.77 -47.43 22.63
C HIS A 233 -13.70 -46.45 21.89
N GLU A 234 -14.19 -45.40 22.56
CA GLU A 234 -14.99 -44.34 21.92
C GLU A 234 -14.14 -43.47 20.98
N LEU A 235 -12.86 -43.24 21.33
CA LEU A 235 -11.90 -42.53 20.48
C LEU A 235 -11.68 -43.24 19.13
N VAL A 236 -11.57 -44.57 19.17
CA VAL A 236 -11.39 -45.41 17.97
C VAL A 236 -12.69 -45.50 17.19
N ARG A 237 -13.83 -45.72 17.87
CA ARG A 237 -15.16 -45.82 17.24
C ARG A 237 -15.57 -44.53 16.52
N THR A 238 -15.19 -43.37 17.06
CA THR A 238 -15.46 -42.09 16.42
C THR A 238 -14.53 -41.79 15.25
N GLY A 239 -13.42 -42.52 15.06
CA GLY A 239 -12.43 -42.21 14.02
C GLY A 239 -11.72 -40.88 14.26
N LEU A 240 -11.48 -40.53 15.53
CA LEU A 240 -10.84 -39.27 15.90
C LEU A 240 -9.31 -39.30 15.64
N LEU A 241 -8.66 -40.41 15.96
CA LEU A 241 -7.22 -40.60 15.74
C LEU A 241 -6.83 -40.48 14.26
N THR A 242 -7.63 -41.06 13.36
CA THR A 242 -7.41 -40.94 11.91
C THR A 242 -7.55 -39.49 11.46
N ARG A 243 -8.49 -38.73 12.03
CA ARG A 243 -8.66 -37.30 11.72
C ARG A 243 -7.54 -36.43 12.27
N LEU A 244 -7.07 -36.68 13.49
CA LEU A 244 -5.90 -36.00 14.04
C LEU A 244 -4.65 -36.29 13.21
N ALA A 245 -4.44 -37.54 12.80
CA ALA A 245 -3.34 -37.92 11.91
C ALA A 245 -3.42 -37.22 10.55
N LEU A 246 -4.61 -37.17 9.92
CA LEU A 246 -4.84 -36.46 8.66
C LEU A 246 -4.60 -34.95 8.81
N LEU A 247 -5.07 -34.33 9.91
CA LEU A 247 -4.84 -32.91 10.21
C LEU A 247 -3.35 -32.61 10.40
N SER A 248 -2.63 -33.46 11.14
CA SER A 248 -1.19 -33.30 11.37
C SER A 248 -0.40 -33.49 10.09
N LEU A 249 -0.73 -34.51 9.28
CA LEU A 249 -0.04 -34.79 8.02
C LEU A 249 -0.28 -33.68 6.98
N SER A 250 -1.53 -33.21 6.86
CA SER A 250 -1.86 -32.09 5.97
C SER A 250 -1.21 -30.78 6.42
N GLY A 251 -1.22 -30.48 7.72
CA GLY A 251 -0.52 -29.34 8.30
C GLY A 251 0.99 -29.38 8.07
N ALA A 252 1.63 -30.54 8.30
CA ALA A 252 3.05 -30.74 8.05
C ALA A 252 3.41 -30.62 6.56
N SER A 253 2.60 -31.19 5.68
CA SER A 253 2.76 -31.09 4.22
C SER A 253 2.65 -29.64 3.74
N LEU A 254 1.74 -28.84 4.31
CA LEU A 254 1.60 -27.43 4.00
C LEU A 254 2.77 -26.58 4.51
N LEU A 255 3.23 -26.84 5.73
CA LEU A 255 4.44 -26.20 6.27
C LEU A 255 5.66 -26.51 5.40
N TYR A 256 5.83 -27.78 4.99
CA TYR A 256 6.91 -28.20 4.11
C TYR A 256 6.82 -27.53 2.73
N THR A 257 5.64 -27.52 2.12
CA THR A 257 5.42 -26.87 0.81
C THR A 257 5.70 -25.38 0.89
N ARG A 258 5.21 -24.71 1.96
CA ARG A 258 5.46 -23.30 2.21
C ARG A 258 6.95 -23.01 2.39
N TRP A 259 7.64 -23.82 3.19
CA TRP A 259 9.09 -23.72 3.40
C TRP A 259 9.85 -23.90 2.08
N LYS A 260 9.46 -24.87 1.25
CA LYS A 260 10.06 -25.11 -0.07
C LYS A 260 9.87 -23.93 -1.04
N ILE A 261 8.70 -23.28 -1.02
CA ILE A 261 8.39 -22.15 -1.91
C ILE A 261 9.06 -20.86 -1.44
N MET A 262 9.01 -20.56 -0.14
CA MET A 262 9.52 -19.29 0.41
C MET A 262 11.04 -19.31 0.66
N GLY A 263 11.65 -20.49 0.73
CA GLY A 263 13.06 -20.65 1.09
C GLY A 263 13.31 -20.59 2.60
N THR A 264 14.59 -20.50 2.97
CA THR A 264 15.07 -20.70 4.35
C THR A 264 15.23 -19.42 5.17
N GLY A 265 15.03 -18.23 4.60
CA GLY A 265 15.23 -16.95 5.27
C GLY A 265 13.93 -16.29 5.73
N PRO A 266 13.73 -15.99 7.04
CA PRO A 266 12.67 -15.08 7.45
C PRO A 266 12.90 -13.68 6.85
N PRO A 267 11.86 -12.87 6.64
CA PRO A 267 12.03 -11.49 6.21
C PRO A 267 12.86 -10.72 7.24
N ALA A 268 13.80 -9.91 6.75
CA ALA A 268 14.58 -9.02 7.59
C ALA A 268 13.73 -7.78 7.94
N PHE A 269 13.43 -7.61 9.21
CA PHE A 269 12.81 -6.38 9.74
C PHE A 269 13.88 -5.47 10.31
N THR A 270 13.60 -4.17 10.36
CA THR A 270 14.47 -3.13 10.91
C THR A 270 13.93 -2.60 12.24
N GLU A 271 14.75 -1.83 12.97
CA GLU A 271 14.33 -1.17 14.21
C GLU A 271 13.15 -0.21 13.97
N VAL A 272 13.07 0.40 12.78
CA VAL A 272 11.97 1.28 12.38
C VAL A 272 10.63 0.54 12.35
N ASP A 273 10.63 -0.72 11.93
CA ASP A 273 9.42 -1.54 11.85
C ASP A 273 8.94 -1.95 13.25
N ASN A 274 9.87 -2.40 14.10
CA ASN A 274 9.57 -2.88 15.45
C ASN A 274 10.71 -2.55 16.42
N PRO A 275 10.70 -1.35 17.05
CA PRO A 275 11.75 -0.92 17.95
C PRO A 275 11.94 -1.87 19.14
N ALA A 276 10.85 -2.46 19.66
CA ALA A 276 10.94 -3.32 20.84
C ALA A 276 11.75 -4.57 20.58
N SER A 277 11.71 -5.13 19.37
CA SER A 277 12.49 -6.32 19.06
C SER A 277 14.00 -6.06 19.04
N PHE A 278 14.42 -4.80 18.89
CA PHE A 278 15.82 -4.37 18.84
C PHE A 278 16.32 -3.80 20.16
N ALA A 279 15.48 -3.73 21.20
CA ALA A 279 15.93 -3.30 22.51
C ALA A 279 17.07 -4.20 23.04
N GLU A 280 18.08 -3.57 23.64
CA GLU A 280 19.34 -4.21 24.06
C GLU A 280 19.12 -5.39 25.02
N ASN A 281 18.17 -5.25 25.95
CA ASN A 281 17.91 -6.24 26.99
C ASN A 281 16.67 -7.09 26.68
N VAL A 282 16.80 -8.42 26.79
CA VAL A 282 15.71 -9.40 26.70
C VAL A 282 14.51 -9.02 27.57
N PHE A 283 14.75 -8.56 28.80
CA PHE A 283 13.68 -8.15 29.72
C PHE A 283 12.86 -6.97 29.18
N LEU A 284 13.53 -5.95 28.62
CA LEU A 284 12.86 -4.82 27.98
C LEU A 284 12.09 -5.26 26.74
N ARG A 285 12.64 -6.20 25.94
CA ARG A 285 11.91 -6.79 24.81
C ARG A 285 10.61 -7.46 25.26
N VAL A 286 10.68 -8.30 26.28
CA VAL A 286 9.51 -9.00 26.84
C VAL A 286 8.47 -8.02 27.37
N ILE A 287 8.87 -7.01 28.15
CA ILE A 287 7.93 -5.99 28.65
C ILE A 287 7.23 -5.28 27.48
N ASN A 288 7.99 -4.83 26.49
CA ASN A 288 7.41 -4.09 25.37
C ASN A 288 6.51 -4.97 24.48
N TYR A 289 6.85 -6.24 24.28
CA TYR A 289 5.95 -7.20 23.62
C TYR A 289 4.64 -7.35 24.38
N ASN A 290 4.70 -7.48 25.71
CA ASN A 290 3.50 -7.56 26.54
C ASN A 290 2.66 -6.28 26.48
N TYR A 291 3.30 -5.10 26.43
CA TYR A 291 2.58 -3.86 26.21
C TYR A 291 1.88 -3.83 24.84
N TYR A 292 2.52 -4.35 23.80
CA TYR A 292 1.87 -4.49 22.49
C TYR A 292 0.66 -5.43 22.53
N TYR A 293 0.69 -6.48 23.35
CA TYR A 293 -0.50 -7.33 23.56
C TYR A 293 -1.60 -6.54 24.25
N SER A 294 -1.28 -5.74 25.28
CA SER A 294 -2.24 -4.87 25.95
C SER A 294 -2.85 -3.85 24.99
N LEU A 295 -2.04 -3.27 24.09
CA LEU A 295 -2.51 -2.33 23.08
C LEU A 295 -3.44 -3.01 22.04
N ASN A 296 -3.09 -4.20 21.55
CA ASN A 296 -3.95 -4.98 20.67
C ASN A 296 -5.28 -5.38 21.35
N ALA A 297 -5.24 -5.75 22.63
CA ALA A 297 -6.45 -6.02 23.42
C ALA A 297 -7.29 -4.74 23.60
N TRP A 298 -6.64 -3.59 23.81
CA TRP A 298 -7.32 -2.30 23.86
C TRP A 298 -7.99 -1.94 22.53
N LEU A 299 -7.38 -2.24 21.38
CA LEU A 299 -8.01 -2.02 20.08
C LEU A 299 -9.26 -2.88 19.85
N LEU A 300 -9.34 -4.07 20.44
CA LEU A 300 -10.57 -4.87 20.44
C LEU A 300 -11.65 -4.27 21.35
N LEU A 301 -11.27 -3.77 22.53
CA LEU A 301 -12.21 -3.21 23.50
C LEU A 301 -12.70 -1.80 23.10
N CYS A 302 -11.80 -0.96 22.63
CA CYS A 302 -11.99 0.44 22.30
C CYS A 302 -11.27 0.78 20.98
N PRO A 303 -11.89 0.50 19.82
CA PRO A 303 -11.31 0.76 18.50
C PRO A 303 -11.41 2.25 18.11
N TRP A 304 -10.96 3.14 19.00
CA TRP A 304 -10.92 4.58 18.76
C TRP A 304 -9.62 4.99 18.05
N TRP A 305 -8.50 4.39 18.46
CA TRP A 305 -7.16 4.68 17.95
C TRP A 305 -6.78 3.74 16.80
N LEU A 306 -7.50 3.84 15.69
CA LEU A 306 -7.21 3.05 14.50
C LEU A 306 -6.26 3.83 13.59
N CYS A 307 -5.16 3.20 13.18
CA CYS A 307 -4.13 3.79 12.32
C CYS A 307 -3.74 2.81 11.21
N PHE A 308 -3.43 3.33 10.02
CA PHE A 308 -2.99 2.49 8.89
C PHE A 308 -1.56 1.95 9.08
N ASP A 309 -0.76 2.60 9.93
CA ASP A 309 0.63 2.21 10.19
C ASP A 309 1.09 2.61 11.60
N TRP A 310 1.72 1.65 12.29
CA TRP A 310 2.23 1.78 13.66
C TRP A 310 3.77 1.72 13.75
N SER A 311 4.47 1.75 12.61
CA SER A 311 5.94 1.79 12.52
C SER A 311 6.52 3.15 12.95
N MET A 312 7.83 3.33 12.76
CA MET A 312 8.56 4.59 13.03
C MET A 312 8.43 5.05 14.49
N GLY A 313 8.41 4.10 15.43
CA GLY A 313 8.39 4.41 16.85
C GLY A 313 7.10 5.06 17.35
N CYS A 314 5.96 4.90 16.65
CA CYS A 314 4.66 5.43 17.12
C CYS A 314 4.33 4.98 18.55
N VAL A 315 4.79 3.78 18.94
CA VAL A 315 4.71 3.31 20.32
C VAL A 315 6.09 3.40 20.99
N PRO A 316 6.34 4.38 21.88
CA PRO A 316 7.61 4.53 22.57
C PRO A 316 7.95 3.29 23.42
N LEU A 317 9.23 2.98 23.59
CA LEU A 317 9.62 1.86 24.45
C LEU A 317 9.36 2.18 25.93
N ILE A 318 8.85 1.20 26.66
CA ILE A 318 8.91 1.18 28.13
C ILE A 318 10.35 0.88 28.51
N LYS A 319 10.98 1.82 29.22
CA LYS A 319 12.38 1.73 29.67
C LYS A 319 12.52 1.59 31.19
N SER A 320 11.43 1.80 31.95
CA SER A 320 11.43 1.81 33.41
C SER A 320 10.24 1.03 33.97
N ALA A 321 10.42 0.39 35.12
CA ALA A 321 9.34 -0.28 35.85
C ALA A 321 8.29 0.69 36.43
N PHE A 322 8.62 1.98 36.54
CA PHE A 322 7.72 3.04 36.99
C PHE A 322 6.98 3.73 35.83
N ASP A 323 7.09 3.21 34.61
CA ASP A 323 6.32 3.71 33.48
C ASP A 323 4.82 3.51 33.73
N TRP A 324 4.02 4.57 33.50
CA TRP A 324 2.58 4.57 33.75
C TRP A 324 1.81 3.50 32.96
N ARG A 325 2.44 2.90 31.95
CA ARG A 325 1.88 1.84 31.12
C ARG A 325 1.95 0.46 31.75
N MET A 326 2.82 0.25 32.75
CA MET A 326 3.02 -1.04 33.42
C MET A 326 1.73 -1.66 34.01
N PRO A 327 0.81 -0.90 34.64
CA PRO A 327 -0.45 -1.44 35.13
C PRO A 327 -1.30 -2.12 34.04
N TRP A 328 -1.22 -1.69 32.78
CA TRP A 328 -2.00 -2.30 31.69
C TRP A 328 -1.53 -3.72 31.34
N LEU A 329 -0.26 -4.04 31.58
CA LEU A 329 0.26 -5.39 31.39
C LEU A 329 -0.28 -6.31 32.49
N LEU A 330 -0.25 -5.84 33.74
CA LEU A 330 -0.78 -6.58 34.89
C LEU A 330 -2.28 -6.80 34.75
N LEU A 331 -3.02 -5.80 34.30
CA LEU A 331 -4.47 -5.90 34.06
C LEU A 331 -4.78 -6.93 32.97
N LEU A 332 -4.05 -6.89 31.85
CA LEU A 332 -4.23 -7.87 30.77
C LEU A 332 -4.01 -9.30 31.28
N TRP A 333 -2.87 -9.56 31.93
CA TRP A 333 -2.52 -10.91 32.35
C TRP A 333 -3.39 -11.40 33.52
N SER A 334 -3.74 -10.56 34.48
CA SER A 334 -4.68 -10.95 35.55
C SER A 334 -6.05 -11.35 34.99
N PHE A 335 -6.56 -10.60 34.00
CA PHE A 335 -7.81 -10.93 33.32
C PHE A 335 -7.69 -12.24 32.51
N LEU A 336 -6.64 -12.39 31.71
CA LEU A 336 -6.42 -13.60 30.90
C LEU A 336 -6.22 -14.84 31.77
N ILE A 337 -5.43 -14.75 32.84
CA ILE A 337 -5.24 -15.84 33.81
C ILE A 337 -6.57 -16.22 34.46
N GLY A 338 -7.38 -15.21 34.85
CA GLY A 338 -8.72 -15.44 35.38
C GLY A 338 -9.63 -16.19 34.40
N LEU A 339 -9.65 -15.77 33.13
CA LEU A 339 -10.42 -16.45 32.08
C LEU A 339 -9.90 -17.87 31.79
N ILE A 340 -8.59 -18.07 31.73
CA ILE A 340 -7.97 -19.38 31.50
C ILE A 340 -8.30 -20.33 32.67
N ASN A 341 -8.19 -19.84 33.90
CA ASN A 341 -8.56 -20.62 35.08
C ASN A 341 -10.04 -21.04 35.02
N GLN A 342 -10.95 -20.14 34.65
CA GLN A 342 -12.36 -20.51 34.46
C GLN A 342 -12.58 -21.46 33.27
N ALA A 343 -11.81 -21.30 32.19
CA ALA A 343 -11.88 -22.15 31.01
C ALA A 343 -11.35 -23.58 31.25
N ILE A 344 -10.58 -23.82 32.33
CA ILE A 344 -10.03 -25.14 32.66
C ILE A 344 -10.76 -25.73 33.88
N CYS A 345 -10.92 -24.95 34.94
CA CYS A 345 -11.35 -25.42 36.26
C CYS A 345 -12.86 -25.27 36.52
N SER A 346 -13.65 -24.68 35.62
CA SER A 346 -15.09 -24.54 35.84
C SER A 346 -15.82 -25.89 35.81
N GLN A 347 -16.65 -26.13 36.83
CA GLN A 347 -17.51 -27.30 36.94
C GLN A 347 -18.61 -27.33 35.87
N ASP A 348 -19.07 -26.15 35.42
CA ASP A 348 -20.02 -26.03 34.33
C ASP A 348 -19.34 -26.34 33.00
N SER A 349 -19.72 -27.49 32.43
CA SER A 349 -19.21 -27.99 31.15
C SER A 349 -19.44 -27.00 29.99
N GLN A 350 -20.56 -26.29 30.00
CA GLN A 350 -20.89 -25.33 28.94
C GLN A 350 -20.05 -24.05 29.06
N ARG A 351 -19.91 -23.51 30.28
CA ARG A 351 -19.02 -22.38 30.56
C ARG A 351 -17.58 -22.71 30.20
N ARG A 352 -17.09 -23.86 30.66
CA ARG A 352 -15.74 -24.35 30.36
C ARG A 352 -15.50 -24.38 28.86
N ARG A 353 -16.35 -25.10 28.12
CA ARG A 353 -16.29 -25.21 26.66
C ARG A 353 -16.29 -23.84 25.96
N THR A 354 -17.25 -22.98 26.32
CA THR A 354 -17.42 -21.67 25.65
C THR A 354 -16.19 -20.79 25.85
N LEU A 355 -15.67 -20.72 27.09
CA LEU A 355 -14.48 -19.95 27.40
C LEU A 355 -13.23 -20.51 26.73
N THR A 356 -13.02 -21.84 26.75
CA THR A 356 -11.87 -22.46 26.07
C THR A 356 -11.89 -22.12 24.58
N LEU A 357 -13.02 -22.34 23.92
CA LEU A 357 -13.14 -22.11 22.48
C LEU A 357 -13.00 -20.63 22.11
N GLY A 358 -13.53 -19.73 22.93
CA GLY A 358 -13.39 -18.29 22.72
C GLY A 358 -11.96 -17.81 22.87
N LEU A 359 -11.26 -18.27 23.90
CA LEU A 359 -9.84 -17.98 24.11
C LEU A 359 -8.98 -18.55 22.98
N VAL A 360 -9.28 -19.74 22.49
CA VAL A 360 -8.56 -20.34 21.35
C VAL A 360 -8.75 -19.51 20.09
N LEU A 361 -9.98 -19.12 19.78
CA LEU A 361 -10.28 -18.30 18.60
C LEU A 361 -9.72 -16.87 18.73
N LEU A 362 -9.54 -16.39 19.96
CA LEU A 362 -8.91 -15.10 20.26
C LEU A 362 -7.38 -15.16 20.09
N VAL A 363 -6.72 -16.15 20.70
CA VAL A 363 -5.26 -16.20 20.85
C VAL A 363 -4.56 -16.86 19.66
N VAL A 364 -5.07 -18.01 19.16
CA VAL A 364 -4.36 -18.80 18.14
C VAL A 364 -4.15 -18.01 16.84
N PRO A 365 -5.15 -17.27 16.30
CA PRO A 365 -4.91 -16.45 15.11
C PRO A 365 -3.91 -15.31 15.32
N PHE A 366 -3.71 -14.86 16.57
CA PHE A 366 -2.79 -13.76 16.91
C PHE A 366 -1.34 -14.22 17.09
N LEU A 367 -1.10 -15.51 17.39
CA LEU A 367 0.23 -16.06 17.65
C LEU A 367 1.29 -15.75 16.56
N PRO A 368 0.98 -15.76 15.25
CA PRO A 368 1.98 -15.40 14.24
C PRO A 368 2.45 -13.94 14.31
N ALA A 369 1.71 -13.04 14.96
CA ALA A 369 2.03 -11.62 15.08
C ALA A 369 2.62 -11.23 16.45
N CYS A 370 2.68 -12.16 17.41
CA CYS A 370 3.04 -11.84 18.79
C CYS A 370 4.55 -11.79 19.09
N ASN A 371 5.44 -11.89 18.10
CA ASN A 371 6.91 -11.89 18.31
C ASN A 371 7.47 -13.04 19.19
N ILE A 372 6.67 -14.06 19.55
CA ILE A 372 7.14 -15.20 20.36
C ILE A 372 8.04 -16.15 19.56
N PHE A 373 7.65 -16.51 18.34
CA PHE A 373 8.38 -17.50 17.53
C PHE A 373 9.47 -16.89 16.65
N PHE A 374 9.21 -15.70 16.12
CA PHE A 374 10.11 -14.97 15.22
C PHE A 374 9.79 -13.48 15.31
N ARG A 375 10.76 -12.64 14.96
CA ARG A 375 10.58 -11.18 14.89
C ARG A 375 9.59 -10.83 13.77
N VAL A 376 8.66 -9.93 14.07
CA VAL A 376 7.62 -9.45 13.16
C VAL A 376 7.65 -7.92 13.13
N GLY A 377 7.58 -7.31 11.95
CA GLY A 377 7.52 -5.85 11.80
C GLY A 377 6.14 -5.24 12.12
N PHE A 378 5.04 -5.94 11.81
CA PHE A 378 3.67 -5.42 12.04
C PHE A 378 3.15 -5.79 13.43
N VAL A 379 3.61 -5.05 14.42
CA VAL A 379 3.35 -5.32 15.83
C VAL A 379 1.91 -5.02 16.26
N VAL A 380 1.34 -3.97 15.69
CA VAL A 380 -0.02 -3.50 15.95
C VAL A 380 -0.62 -3.17 14.60
N ALA A 381 -1.73 -3.81 14.24
CA ALA A 381 -2.45 -3.51 13.01
C ALA A 381 -3.88 -4.07 13.14
N GLU A 382 -4.83 -3.39 12.50
CA GLU A 382 -6.23 -3.82 12.54
C GLU A 382 -6.37 -5.19 11.85
N ARG A 383 -5.67 -5.37 10.72
CA ARG A 383 -5.66 -6.62 9.94
C ARG A 383 -5.19 -7.86 10.72
N VAL A 384 -4.33 -7.70 11.73
CA VAL A 384 -3.84 -8.81 12.56
C VAL A 384 -4.94 -9.35 13.47
N LEU A 385 -5.91 -8.51 13.83
CA LEU A 385 -6.96 -8.83 14.80
C LEU A 385 -8.27 -9.30 14.16
N TYR A 386 -8.36 -9.32 12.82
CA TYR A 386 -9.59 -9.68 12.11
C TYR A 386 -10.18 -11.02 12.60
N LEU A 387 -9.39 -12.11 12.57
CA LEU A 387 -9.90 -13.42 12.98
C LEU A 387 -10.00 -13.56 14.51
N SER A 388 -9.06 -12.96 15.26
CA SER A 388 -9.08 -12.92 16.73
C SER A 388 -10.32 -12.22 17.28
N SER A 389 -10.85 -11.22 16.57
CA SER A 389 -12.07 -10.51 16.96
C SER A 389 -13.29 -11.44 17.02
N ALA A 390 -13.31 -12.55 16.28
CA ALA A 390 -14.38 -13.53 16.37
C ALA A 390 -14.42 -14.21 17.75
N GLY A 391 -13.25 -14.53 18.32
CA GLY A 391 -13.14 -15.05 19.69
C GLY A 391 -13.59 -14.01 20.72
N TYR A 392 -13.17 -12.76 20.55
CA TYR A 392 -13.62 -11.63 21.38
C TYR A 392 -15.14 -11.46 21.35
N CYS A 393 -15.76 -11.38 20.16
CA CYS A 393 -17.20 -11.18 20.00
C CYS A 393 -18.01 -12.34 20.61
N MET A 394 -17.51 -13.57 20.49
CA MET A 394 -18.13 -14.73 21.10
C MET A 394 -18.09 -14.68 22.63
N LEU A 395 -16.92 -14.33 23.21
CA LEU A 395 -16.77 -14.17 24.66
C LEU A 395 -17.65 -13.03 25.18
N LEU A 396 -17.71 -11.91 24.47
CA LEU A 396 -18.55 -10.77 24.84
C LEU A 396 -20.05 -11.11 24.81
N ALA A 397 -20.51 -11.83 23.78
CA ALA A 397 -21.89 -12.29 23.69
C ALA A 397 -22.25 -13.26 24.82
N TYR A 398 -21.34 -14.18 25.18
CA TYR A 398 -21.51 -15.09 26.31
C TYR A 398 -21.55 -14.34 27.65
N LEU A 399 -20.62 -13.41 27.89
CA LEU A 399 -20.60 -12.59 29.10
C LEU A 399 -21.91 -11.81 29.25
N PHE A 400 -22.38 -11.18 28.17
CA PHE A 400 -23.64 -10.46 28.16
C PHE A 400 -24.83 -11.35 28.49
N GLY A 401 -24.93 -12.52 27.85
CA GLY A 401 -25.98 -13.50 28.15
C GLY A 401 -25.93 -14.02 29.60
N SER A 402 -24.74 -14.29 30.12
CA SER A 402 -24.54 -14.75 31.49
C SER A 402 -24.89 -13.69 32.54
N PHE A 403 -24.61 -12.41 32.29
CA PHE A 403 -25.00 -11.31 33.19
C PHE A 403 -26.52 -11.11 33.20
N LEU A 404 -27.18 -11.23 32.05
CA LEU A 404 -28.64 -11.14 31.96
C LEU A 404 -29.36 -12.32 32.62
N ASN A 405 -28.73 -13.49 32.68
CA ASN A 405 -29.26 -14.68 33.34
C ASN A 405 -29.15 -14.62 34.88
N HIS A 406 -28.27 -13.78 35.44
CA HIS A 406 -28.09 -13.72 36.88
C HIS A 406 -29.29 -13.01 37.54
N ASN A 407 -30.09 -13.81 38.25
CA ASN A 407 -31.44 -13.55 38.75
C ASN A 407 -31.52 -12.55 39.92
N ASP A 408 -30.62 -11.58 39.99
CA ASP A 408 -30.63 -10.57 41.02
C ASP A 408 -31.63 -9.45 40.66
N LYS A 409 -32.64 -9.23 41.52
CA LYS A 409 -33.69 -8.20 41.36
C LYS A 409 -33.11 -6.78 41.26
N ARG A 410 -31.82 -6.59 41.56
CA ARG A 410 -31.08 -5.32 41.45
C ARG A 410 -30.40 -5.10 40.11
N ASN A 411 -30.38 -6.06 39.19
CA ASN A 411 -29.71 -5.90 37.90
C ASN A 411 -30.52 -5.00 36.95
N PRO A 412 -29.99 -3.85 36.51
CA PRO A 412 -30.70 -2.95 35.60
C PRO A 412 -30.67 -3.53 34.17
N MET A 413 -31.55 -4.49 33.88
CA MET A 413 -31.70 -5.12 32.55
C MET A 413 -31.87 -4.08 31.44
N GLY A 414 -32.55 -2.97 31.73
CA GLY A 414 -32.68 -1.82 30.81
C GLY A 414 -31.34 -1.13 30.52
N LEU A 415 -30.49 -0.97 31.53
CA LEU A 415 -29.16 -0.36 31.37
C LEU A 415 -28.24 -1.25 30.52
N LEU A 416 -28.19 -2.56 30.78
CA LEU A 416 -27.35 -3.48 29.99
C LEU A 416 -27.77 -3.50 28.51
N ARG A 417 -29.08 -3.49 28.23
CA ARG A 417 -29.62 -3.38 26.87
C ARG A 417 -29.24 -2.06 26.21
N ALA A 418 -29.37 -0.95 26.95
CA ALA A 418 -29.00 0.38 26.47
C ALA A 418 -27.49 0.47 26.18
N LEU A 419 -26.65 -0.10 27.04
CA LEU A 419 -25.19 -0.17 26.85
C LEU A 419 -24.82 -1.00 25.62
N LEU A 420 -25.46 -2.15 25.39
CA LEU A 420 -25.23 -2.94 24.20
C LEU A 420 -25.64 -2.19 22.93
N LEU A 421 -26.81 -1.54 22.94
CA LEU A 421 -27.27 -0.74 21.80
C LEU A 421 -26.31 0.43 21.53
N ALA A 422 -25.88 1.14 22.57
CA ALA A 422 -24.90 2.21 22.46
C ALA A 422 -23.57 1.71 21.89
N LEU A 423 -23.08 0.56 22.35
CA LEU A 423 -21.87 -0.08 21.81
C LEU A 423 -22.02 -0.38 20.32
N LEU A 424 -23.14 -0.97 19.90
CA LEU A 424 -23.42 -1.26 18.49
C LEU A 424 -23.52 0.01 17.65
N CYS A 425 -24.18 1.06 18.15
CA CYS A 425 -24.24 2.36 17.47
C CYS A 425 -22.85 2.97 17.31
N VAL A 426 -22.01 2.93 18.35
CA VAL A 426 -20.62 3.38 18.28
C VAL A 426 -19.85 2.55 17.26
N TYR A 427 -19.99 1.24 17.26
CA TYR A 427 -19.34 0.34 16.31
C TYR A 427 -19.70 0.67 14.85
N VAL A 428 -20.99 0.79 14.53
CA VAL A 428 -21.44 1.17 13.17
C VAL A 428 -20.92 2.56 12.79
N ALA A 429 -21.02 3.54 13.68
CA ALA A 429 -20.53 4.90 13.43
C ALA A 429 -19.02 4.91 13.18
N ARG A 430 -18.25 4.16 13.98
CA ARG A 430 -16.79 4.03 13.83
C ARG A 430 -16.40 3.30 12.55
N CYS A 431 -17.09 2.23 12.16
CA CYS A 431 -16.89 1.58 10.87
C CYS A 431 -17.13 2.55 9.71
N SER A 432 -18.23 3.30 9.75
CA SER A 432 -18.58 4.28 8.72
C SER A 432 -17.52 5.39 8.62
N MET A 433 -17.13 5.99 9.74
CA MET A 433 -16.08 7.03 9.78
C MET A 433 -14.73 6.50 9.29
N ARG A 434 -14.31 5.34 9.79
CA ARG A 434 -13.02 4.76 9.43
C ARG A 434 -13.01 4.34 7.96
N SER A 435 -14.10 3.77 7.44
CA SER A 435 -14.23 3.39 6.03
C SER A 435 -14.12 4.61 5.11
N HIS A 436 -14.72 5.73 5.50
CA HIS A 436 -14.57 7.00 4.78
C HIS A 436 -13.10 7.47 4.76
N GLN A 437 -12.34 7.30 5.85
CA GLN A 437 -10.92 7.70 5.88
C GLN A 437 -10.07 6.91 4.87
N TRP A 438 -10.44 5.66 4.58
CA TRP A 438 -9.77 4.81 3.59
C TRP A 438 -10.11 5.16 2.13
N ARG A 439 -11.00 6.14 1.86
CA ARG A 439 -11.38 6.50 0.48
C ARG A 439 -10.27 7.18 -0.32
N SER A 440 -9.34 7.87 0.32
CA SER A 440 -8.25 8.58 -0.34
C SER A 440 -6.99 8.59 0.52
N GLU A 441 -5.82 8.68 -0.10
CA GLU A 441 -4.55 8.78 0.63
C GLU A 441 -4.51 10.02 1.53
N GLN A 442 -5.11 11.13 1.07
CA GLN A 442 -5.21 12.35 1.86
C GLN A 442 -5.98 12.11 3.16
N SER A 443 -7.20 11.58 3.09
CA SER A 443 -8.03 11.34 4.28
C SER A 443 -7.38 10.30 5.20
N LEU A 444 -6.76 9.27 4.62
CA LEU A 444 -6.12 8.21 5.38
C LEU A 444 -4.92 8.74 6.18
N PHE A 445 -3.99 9.44 5.53
CA PHE A 445 -2.77 9.93 6.18
C PHE A 445 -3.05 11.10 7.12
N THR A 446 -3.97 12.00 6.78
CA THR A 446 -4.35 13.10 7.68
C THR A 446 -5.05 12.59 8.95
N SER A 447 -5.90 11.56 8.84
CA SER A 447 -6.55 10.96 10.01
C SER A 447 -5.53 10.35 10.98
N ALA A 448 -4.43 9.79 10.45
CA ALA A 448 -3.37 9.18 11.25
C ALA A 448 -2.59 10.20 12.09
N LEU A 449 -2.54 11.48 11.71
CA LEU A 449 -1.90 12.52 12.53
C LEU A 449 -2.56 12.67 13.91
N SER A 450 -3.86 12.37 14.02
CA SER A 450 -4.57 12.42 15.32
C SER A 450 -4.26 11.24 16.24
N VAL A 451 -3.71 10.14 15.69
CA VAL A 451 -3.47 8.88 16.41
C VAL A 451 -1.98 8.66 16.66
N CYS A 452 -1.16 8.86 15.62
CA CYS A 452 0.29 8.71 15.64
C CYS A 452 0.97 10.05 15.25
N PRO A 453 0.82 11.14 16.03
CA PRO A 453 1.42 12.44 15.70
C PRO A 453 2.95 12.43 15.72
N LEU A 454 3.57 11.42 16.33
CA LEU A 454 5.02 11.26 16.40
C LEU A 454 5.58 10.29 15.34
N ASN A 455 4.75 9.82 14.41
CA ASN A 455 5.19 8.91 13.36
C ASN A 455 5.72 9.70 12.14
N ALA A 456 7.03 9.59 11.89
CA ALA A 456 7.70 10.28 10.78
C ALA A 456 7.13 9.89 9.40
N LYS A 457 6.72 8.64 9.19
CA LYS A 457 6.13 8.16 7.93
C LYS A 457 4.75 8.79 7.67
N VAL A 458 3.97 9.05 8.72
CA VAL A 458 2.70 9.78 8.59
C VAL A 458 2.94 11.21 8.11
N HIS A 459 3.86 11.94 8.75
CA HIS A 459 4.21 13.31 8.31
C HIS A 459 4.77 13.34 6.89
N TYR A 460 5.67 12.41 6.55
CA TYR A 460 6.20 12.27 5.19
C TYR A 460 5.09 12.07 4.15
N ASN A 461 4.16 11.15 4.40
CA ASN A 461 3.08 10.83 3.48
C ASN A 461 2.07 11.99 3.34
N VAL A 462 1.79 12.74 4.42
CA VAL A 462 1.00 13.98 4.36
C VAL A 462 1.73 15.05 3.55
N GLY A 463 3.03 15.23 3.78
CA GLY A 463 3.87 16.15 3.02
C GLY A 463 3.90 15.83 1.53
N LYS A 464 4.02 14.55 1.17
CA LYS A 464 3.94 14.07 -0.22
C LYS A 464 2.62 14.43 -0.87
N ASN A 465 1.49 14.10 -0.24
CA ASN A 465 0.17 14.44 -0.77
C ASN A 465 -0.03 15.95 -0.96
N LEU A 466 0.55 16.79 -0.09
CA LEU A 466 0.49 18.24 -0.23
C LEU A 466 1.35 18.76 -1.38
N ALA A 467 2.55 18.19 -1.55
CA ALA A 467 3.46 18.52 -2.65
C ALA A 467 2.85 18.15 -4.01
N ASP A 468 2.25 16.95 -4.12
CA ASP A 468 1.61 16.46 -5.35
C ASP A 468 0.41 17.34 -5.78
N ARG A 469 -0.16 18.11 -4.85
CA ARG A 469 -1.23 19.10 -5.10
C ARG A 469 -0.74 20.53 -5.28
N GLY A 470 0.58 20.74 -5.31
CA GLY A 470 1.21 22.05 -5.45
C GLY A 470 1.24 22.90 -4.17
N ASN A 471 0.82 22.37 -3.01
CA ASN A 471 0.94 23.08 -1.73
C ASN A 471 2.32 22.86 -1.09
N THR A 472 3.34 23.38 -1.77
CA THR A 472 4.75 23.21 -1.43
C THR A 472 5.09 23.78 -0.04
N SER A 473 4.46 24.89 0.38
CA SER A 473 4.73 25.51 1.69
C SER A 473 4.31 24.60 2.86
N ALA A 474 3.12 24.00 2.77
CA ALA A 474 2.67 23.07 3.80
C ALA A 474 3.48 21.76 3.76
N ALA A 475 3.81 21.27 2.56
CA ALA A 475 4.65 20.08 2.39
C ALA A 475 6.00 20.19 3.12
N ILE A 476 6.69 21.33 3.00
CA ILE A 476 7.96 21.60 3.70
C ILE A 476 7.82 21.44 5.21
N LYS A 477 6.74 21.97 5.81
CA LYS A 477 6.50 21.85 7.25
C LYS A 477 6.42 20.39 7.69
N TYR A 478 5.67 19.57 6.95
CA TYR A 478 5.52 18.15 7.24
C TYR A 478 6.80 17.34 6.97
N TYR A 479 7.55 17.65 5.91
CA TYR A 479 8.83 16.99 5.68
C TYR A 479 9.89 17.36 6.73
N ARG A 480 9.97 18.63 7.15
CA ARG A 480 10.83 19.04 8.26
C ARG A 480 10.46 18.30 9.55
N GLU A 481 9.17 18.14 9.83
CA GLU A 481 8.72 17.38 11.00
C GLU A 481 9.06 15.88 10.89
N ALA A 482 8.92 15.28 9.70
CA ALA A 482 9.34 13.90 9.45
C ALA A 482 10.84 13.70 9.68
N VAL A 483 11.69 14.62 9.20
CA VAL A 483 13.15 14.59 9.42
C VAL A 483 13.49 14.86 10.89
N ARG A 484 12.76 15.75 11.57
CA ARG A 484 12.94 16.00 13.01
C ARG A 484 12.64 14.76 13.86
N LEU A 485 11.54 14.06 13.54
CA LEU A 485 11.12 12.85 14.24
C LEU A 485 12.02 11.65 13.91
N HIS A 486 12.50 11.54 12.67
CA HIS A 486 13.43 10.50 12.25
C HIS A 486 14.59 11.11 11.44
N PRO A 487 15.69 11.50 12.12
CA PRO A 487 16.84 12.16 11.47
C PRO A 487 17.61 11.31 10.45
N THR A 488 17.26 10.03 10.30
CA THR A 488 17.83 9.14 9.28
C THR A 488 16.86 8.86 8.12
N TYR A 489 15.74 9.60 8.02
CA TYR A 489 14.73 9.37 6.99
C TYR A 489 15.12 9.95 5.62
N VAL A 490 15.96 9.23 4.88
CA VAL A 490 16.55 9.72 3.63
C VAL A 490 15.53 10.08 2.54
N HIS A 491 14.38 9.39 2.48
CA HIS A 491 13.32 9.72 1.51
C HIS A 491 12.66 11.08 1.80
N ALA A 492 12.45 11.41 3.07
CA ALA A 492 11.94 12.72 3.47
C ALA A 492 12.97 13.82 3.18
N MET A 493 14.25 13.57 3.47
CA MET A 493 15.35 14.49 3.14
C MET A 493 15.44 14.76 1.64
N ASN A 494 15.38 13.73 0.80
CA ASN A 494 15.44 13.88 -0.65
C ASN A 494 14.29 14.71 -1.21
N ASN A 495 13.05 14.44 -0.77
CA ASN A 495 11.89 15.18 -1.27
C ASN A 495 11.87 16.63 -0.75
N LEU A 496 12.28 16.85 0.50
CA LEU A 496 12.47 18.20 1.04
C LEU A 496 13.56 18.95 0.27
N GLY A 497 14.72 18.32 0.04
CA GLY A 497 15.82 18.91 -0.73
C GLY A 497 15.42 19.27 -2.16
N ASN A 498 14.62 18.43 -2.82
CA ASN A 498 14.11 18.75 -4.16
C ASN A 498 13.21 20.00 -4.16
N ILE A 499 12.31 20.11 -3.18
CA ILE A 499 11.44 21.28 -3.03
C ILE A 499 12.25 22.55 -2.70
N LEU A 500 13.21 22.46 -1.79
CA LEU A 500 14.06 23.60 -1.41
C LEU A 500 14.91 24.08 -2.60
N LYS A 501 15.41 23.15 -3.41
CA LYS A 501 16.07 23.45 -4.69
C LYS A 501 15.16 24.27 -5.62
N GLU A 502 13.91 23.87 -5.79
CA GLU A 502 12.93 24.61 -6.62
C GLU A 502 12.63 26.02 -6.07
N ARG A 503 12.80 26.23 -4.76
CA ARG A 503 12.70 27.55 -4.09
C ARG A 503 13.99 28.35 -4.06
N ASN A 504 15.06 27.84 -4.67
CA ASN A 504 16.40 28.43 -4.62
C ASN A 504 17.00 28.50 -3.19
N GLU A 505 16.50 27.68 -2.25
CA GLU A 505 17.05 27.49 -0.89
C GLU A 505 18.16 26.43 -0.93
N LEU A 506 19.19 26.68 -1.75
CA LEU A 506 20.18 25.67 -2.18
C LEU A 506 21.07 25.12 -1.05
N VAL A 507 21.38 25.93 -0.03
CA VAL A 507 22.29 25.52 1.06
C VAL A 507 21.65 24.47 1.98
N GLU A 508 20.40 24.66 2.38
CA GLU A 508 19.67 23.66 3.18
C GLU A 508 19.42 22.39 2.34
N ALA A 509 19.12 22.54 1.04
CA ALA A 509 18.97 21.42 0.14
C ALA A 509 20.25 20.57 0.05
N GLU A 510 21.42 21.21 -0.08
CA GLU A 510 22.72 20.54 -0.13
C GLU A 510 22.98 19.75 1.17
N ASP A 511 22.80 20.38 2.35
CA ASP A 511 23.03 19.74 3.64
C ASP A 511 22.13 18.49 3.83
N LEU A 512 20.85 18.60 3.50
CA LEU A 512 19.90 17.48 3.59
C LEU A 512 20.26 16.34 2.64
N LEU A 513 20.62 16.66 1.39
CA LEU A 513 20.97 15.65 0.38
C LEU A 513 22.32 14.99 0.68
N ALA A 514 23.30 15.76 1.15
CA ALA A 514 24.60 15.25 1.61
C ALA A 514 24.43 14.28 2.79
N LYS A 515 23.58 14.63 3.78
CA LYS A 515 23.19 13.73 4.87
C LYS A 515 22.51 12.47 4.35
N ALA A 516 21.57 12.61 3.42
CA ALA A 516 20.84 11.47 2.85
C ALA A 516 21.77 10.44 2.20
N VAL A 517 22.74 10.88 1.40
CA VAL A 517 23.71 9.99 0.75
C VAL A 517 24.77 9.44 1.70
N HIS A 518 25.06 10.14 2.81
CA HIS A 518 25.92 9.60 3.87
C HIS A 518 25.24 8.46 4.63
N ILE A 519 23.94 8.60 4.94
CA ILE A 519 23.15 7.58 5.64
C ILE A 519 22.87 6.39 4.71
N GLN A 520 22.48 6.66 3.46
CA GLN A 520 22.18 5.64 2.46
C GLN A 520 22.97 5.90 1.17
N PRO A 521 24.22 5.37 1.07
CA PRO A 521 25.08 5.60 -0.08
C PRO A 521 24.52 5.08 -1.40
N ASP A 522 23.71 4.02 -1.39
CA ASP A 522 23.12 3.43 -2.60
C ASP A 522 21.88 4.17 -3.13
N PHE A 523 21.47 5.26 -2.48
CA PHE A 523 20.31 6.05 -2.90
C PHE A 523 20.62 6.98 -4.09
N ALA A 524 20.66 6.39 -5.29
CA ALA A 524 21.06 7.08 -6.53
C ALA A 524 20.28 8.38 -6.83
N ALA A 525 19.00 8.46 -6.44
CA ALA A 525 18.20 9.68 -6.65
C ALA A 525 18.69 10.86 -5.81
N ALA A 526 19.10 10.62 -4.55
CA ALA A 526 19.67 11.65 -3.69
C ALA A 526 21.01 12.15 -4.22
N TRP A 527 21.87 11.26 -4.73
CA TRP A 527 23.13 11.66 -5.39
C TRP A 527 22.90 12.55 -6.62
N MET A 528 21.94 12.21 -7.48
CA MET A 528 21.63 13.04 -8.64
C MET A 528 21.11 14.42 -8.20
N ASN A 529 20.20 14.46 -7.22
CA ASN A 529 19.67 15.73 -6.71
C ASN A 529 20.76 16.56 -6.02
N LEU A 530 21.69 15.93 -5.31
CA LEU A 530 22.85 16.59 -4.71
C LEU A 530 23.72 17.24 -5.79
N GLY A 531 24.01 16.51 -6.87
CA GLY A 531 24.77 17.03 -8.01
C GLY A 531 24.08 18.21 -8.69
N ILE A 532 22.75 18.20 -8.81
CA ILE A 532 22.01 19.35 -9.36
C ILE A 532 22.16 20.58 -8.46
N VAL A 533 21.99 20.42 -7.15
CA VAL A 533 22.12 21.52 -6.18
C VAL A 533 23.55 22.07 -6.15
N GLN A 534 24.56 21.19 -6.15
CA GLN A 534 25.97 21.55 -6.21
C GLN A 534 26.32 22.30 -7.50
N ASN A 535 25.79 21.87 -8.65
CA ASN A 535 25.98 22.59 -9.90
C ASN A 535 25.37 24.01 -9.83
N SER A 536 24.16 24.15 -9.26
CA SER A 536 23.55 25.48 -9.04
C SER A 536 24.34 26.36 -8.08
N LEU A 537 25.07 25.77 -7.13
CA LEU A 537 26.00 26.45 -6.23
C LEU A 537 27.39 26.69 -6.85
N ARG A 538 27.62 26.31 -8.11
CA ARG A 538 28.92 26.35 -8.82
C ARG A 538 30.03 25.50 -8.19
N LYS A 539 29.66 24.45 -7.46
CA LYS A 539 30.56 23.43 -6.92
C LYS A 539 30.70 22.30 -7.94
N PHE A 540 31.41 22.59 -9.03
CA PHE A 540 31.36 21.76 -10.24
C PHE A 540 32.05 20.40 -10.06
N GLU A 541 33.17 20.36 -9.35
CA GLU A 541 33.93 19.14 -9.07
C GLU A 541 33.10 18.18 -8.20
N GLU A 542 32.45 18.69 -7.16
CA GLU A 542 31.57 17.91 -6.29
C GLU A 542 30.32 17.43 -7.04
N ALA A 543 29.74 18.28 -7.90
CA ALA A 543 28.60 17.92 -8.73
C ALA A 543 28.93 16.76 -9.68
N GLU A 544 30.10 16.79 -10.34
CA GLU A 544 30.57 15.71 -11.21
C GLU A 544 30.69 14.40 -10.43
N GLN A 545 31.30 14.42 -9.25
CA GLN A 545 31.42 13.24 -8.38
C GLN A 545 30.05 12.70 -7.97
N SER A 546 29.13 13.57 -7.58
CA SER A 546 27.76 13.21 -7.20
C SER A 546 27.01 12.52 -8.35
N TYR A 547 27.11 13.03 -9.58
CA TYR A 547 26.50 12.37 -10.74
C TYR A 547 27.13 11.01 -11.05
N TRP A 548 28.45 10.88 -10.96
CA TRP A 548 29.10 9.58 -11.16
C TRP A 548 28.72 8.57 -10.08
N ASN A 549 28.56 9.00 -8.82
CA ASN A 549 28.02 8.15 -7.75
C ASN A 549 26.58 7.71 -8.05
N ALA A 550 25.71 8.62 -8.50
CA ALA A 550 24.35 8.26 -8.92
C ALA A 550 24.34 7.19 -10.01
N ILE A 551 25.19 7.33 -11.04
CA ILE A 551 25.33 6.38 -12.15
C ILE A 551 25.93 5.05 -11.68
N ARG A 552 26.88 5.09 -10.72
CA ARG A 552 27.48 3.90 -10.11
C ARG A 552 26.42 3.03 -9.44
N PHE A 553 25.52 3.63 -8.67
CA PHE A 553 24.45 2.91 -7.97
C PHE A 553 23.26 2.59 -8.89
N ARG A 554 23.01 3.40 -9.92
CA ARG A 554 21.96 3.15 -10.93
C ARG A 554 22.54 3.29 -12.35
N LYS A 555 22.99 2.17 -12.93
CA LYS A 555 23.62 2.15 -14.27
C LYS A 555 22.71 2.67 -15.40
N LYS A 556 21.41 2.37 -15.35
CA LYS A 556 20.41 2.87 -16.32
C LYS A 556 19.73 4.12 -15.76
N TYR A 557 20.38 5.27 -15.91
CA TYR A 557 19.89 6.55 -15.40
C TYR A 557 20.02 7.71 -16.40
N PRO A 558 19.16 7.75 -17.45
CA PRO A 558 19.29 8.72 -18.54
C PRO A 558 19.25 10.18 -18.08
N ASP A 559 18.37 10.51 -17.11
CA ASP A 559 18.25 11.88 -16.60
C ASP A 559 19.52 12.35 -15.86
N CYS A 560 20.27 11.43 -15.25
CA CYS A 560 21.55 11.75 -14.62
C CYS A 560 22.63 12.06 -15.66
N TYR A 561 22.71 11.29 -16.74
CA TYR A 561 23.58 11.61 -17.88
C TYR A 561 23.19 12.94 -18.54
N TYR A 562 21.90 13.24 -18.62
CA TYR A 562 21.42 14.54 -19.09
C TYR A 562 21.95 15.70 -18.25
N ASN A 563 21.85 15.59 -16.93
CA ASN A 563 22.34 16.61 -16.00
C ASN A 563 23.88 16.70 -16.01
N LEU A 564 24.58 15.57 -16.15
CA LEU A 564 26.04 15.54 -16.33
C LEU A 564 26.47 16.30 -17.61
N GLY A 565 25.72 16.14 -18.71
CA GLY A 565 25.99 16.90 -19.93
C GLY A 565 25.78 18.41 -19.75
N ARG A 566 24.79 18.83 -18.95
CA ARG A 566 24.61 20.25 -18.59
C ARG A 566 25.79 20.78 -17.78
N LEU A 567 26.25 20.04 -16.78
CA LEU A 567 27.44 20.37 -16.01
C LEU A 567 28.68 20.54 -16.91
N TYR A 568 28.87 19.65 -17.89
CA TYR A 568 29.99 19.77 -18.83
C TYR A 568 29.90 20.97 -19.76
N VAL A 569 28.70 21.44 -20.10
CA VAL A 569 28.54 22.72 -20.78
C VAL A 569 28.97 23.88 -19.88
N ASP A 570 28.57 23.88 -18.61
CA ASP A 570 28.96 24.91 -17.64
C ASP A 570 30.49 24.95 -17.43
N LEU A 571 31.17 23.80 -17.60
CA LEU A 571 32.63 23.64 -17.58
C LEU A 571 33.33 23.87 -18.93
N ASN A 572 32.61 24.24 -20.00
CA ASN A 572 33.11 24.34 -21.38
C ASN A 572 33.74 23.04 -21.94
N ARG A 573 33.42 21.87 -21.37
CA ARG A 573 33.85 20.54 -21.84
C ARG A 573 32.87 19.97 -22.86
N HIS A 574 32.81 20.60 -24.04
CA HIS A 574 31.77 20.31 -25.04
C HIS A 574 31.73 18.85 -25.55
N LEU A 575 32.90 18.21 -25.72
CA LEU A 575 32.95 16.80 -26.14
C LEU A 575 32.36 15.86 -25.09
N ASP A 576 32.66 16.11 -23.82
CA ASP A 576 32.13 15.32 -22.71
C ASP A 576 30.62 15.54 -22.56
N ALA A 577 30.14 16.76 -22.78
CA ALA A 577 28.70 17.06 -22.81
C ALA A 577 27.96 16.25 -23.90
N LEU A 578 28.50 16.20 -25.12
CA LEU A 578 27.95 15.40 -26.21
C LEU A 578 27.95 13.91 -25.86
N ASN A 579 29.04 13.39 -25.30
CA ASN A 579 29.12 11.98 -24.88
C ASN A 579 28.09 11.65 -23.79
N ALA A 580 27.91 12.54 -22.81
CA ALA A 580 26.92 12.37 -21.75
C ALA A 580 25.48 12.35 -22.31
N TRP A 581 25.12 13.31 -23.18
CA TRP A 581 23.80 13.32 -23.82
C TRP A 581 23.58 12.16 -24.80
N ARG A 582 24.63 11.68 -25.45
CA ARG A 582 24.56 10.47 -26.26
C ARG A 582 24.28 9.24 -25.40
N ASN A 583 24.90 9.12 -24.22
CA ASN A 583 24.57 8.05 -23.27
C ASN A 583 23.12 8.16 -22.78
N ALA A 584 22.64 9.38 -22.49
CA ALA A 584 21.24 9.60 -22.10
C ALA A 584 20.26 9.12 -23.17
N THR A 585 20.50 9.47 -24.44
CA THR A 585 19.66 9.09 -25.59
C THR A 585 19.79 7.62 -25.98
N MET A 586 20.94 6.99 -25.79
CA MET A 586 21.09 5.54 -25.94
C MET A 586 20.27 4.77 -24.89
N LEU A 587 20.22 5.25 -23.65
CA LEU A 587 19.42 4.64 -22.59
C LEU A 587 17.92 4.94 -22.73
N LYS A 588 17.59 6.12 -23.25
CA LYS A 588 16.22 6.60 -23.46
C LYS A 588 16.12 7.32 -24.81
N PRO A 589 15.81 6.60 -25.91
CA PRO A 589 15.76 7.17 -27.26
C PRO A 589 14.78 8.33 -27.43
N ASP A 590 13.73 8.38 -26.61
CA ASP A 590 12.71 9.44 -26.57
C ASP A 590 13.10 10.64 -25.68
N HIS A 591 14.36 10.73 -25.21
CA HIS A 591 14.83 11.84 -24.38
C HIS A 591 15.06 13.12 -25.20
N SER A 592 13.97 13.78 -25.60
CA SER A 592 13.93 14.99 -26.42
C SER A 592 14.95 16.08 -26.02
N LEU A 593 14.99 16.44 -24.73
CA LEU A 593 15.88 17.50 -24.24
C LEU A 593 17.38 17.22 -24.48
N ALA A 594 17.80 15.95 -24.44
CA ALA A 594 19.19 15.57 -24.65
C ALA A 594 19.55 15.66 -26.13
N TRP A 595 18.66 15.19 -27.01
CA TRP A 595 18.80 15.37 -28.47
C TRP A 595 18.89 16.85 -28.85
N ASN A 596 17.95 17.65 -28.37
CA ASN A 596 17.90 19.08 -28.66
C ASN A 596 19.17 19.80 -28.18
N ASN A 597 19.64 19.49 -26.96
CA ASN A 597 20.85 20.10 -26.42
C ASN A 597 22.12 19.71 -27.22
N MET A 598 22.21 18.48 -27.74
CA MET A 598 23.32 18.10 -28.63
C MET A 598 23.31 18.93 -29.93
N VAL A 599 22.13 19.13 -30.55
CA VAL A 599 22.00 19.95 -31.77
C VAL A 599 22.40 21.39 -31.49
N ILE A 600 21.90 21.99 -30.40
CA ILE A 600 22.21 23.37 -30.01
C ILE A 600 23.70 23.53 -29.72
N LEU A 601 24.32 22.59 -29.01
CA LEU A 601 25.75 22.66 -28.69
C LEU A 601 26.63 22.56 -29.94
N LEU A 602 26.30 21.65 -30.86
CA LEU A 602 27.01 21.52 -32.14
C LEU A 602 26.83 22.76 -33.02
N ASP A 603 25.63 23.36 -33.01
CA ASP A 603 25.37 24.62 -33.70
C ASP A 603 26.21 25.78 -33.14
N ASN A 604 26.24 25.92 -31.81
CA ASN A 604 26.99 26.97 -31.13
C ASN A 604 28.51 26.81 -31.27
N THR A 605 29.00 25.57 -31.41
CA THR A 605 30.43 25.28 -31.64
C THR A 605 30.82 25.30 -33.13
N GLY A 606 29.88 25.57 -34.03
CA GLY A 606 30.11 25.64 -35.48
C GLY A 606 30.20 24.29 -36.19
N ASN A 607 29.97 23.17 -35.50
CA ASN A 607 29.98 21.82 -36.05
C ASN A 607 28.66 21.48 -36.77
N LEU A 608 28.29 22.32 -37.75
CA LEU A 608 26.97 22.31 -38.40
C LEU A 608 26.63 20.99 -39.09
N ALA A 609 27.60 20.34 -39.75
CA ALA A 609 27.38 19.07 -40.42
C ALA A 609 26.99 17.96 -39.43
N GLN A 610 27.64 17.92 -38.26
CA GLN A 610 27.31 16.96 -37.21
C GLN A 610 25.96 17.30 -36.56
N ALA A 611 25.67 18.59 -36.34
CA ALA A 611 24.38 19.05 -35.83
C ALA A 611 23.22 18.60 -36.73
N GLU A 612 23.39 18.67 -38.05
CA GLU A 612 22.41 18.17 -39.02
C GLU A 612 22.19 16.66 -38.87
N VAL A 613 23.27 15.87 -38.84
CA VAL A 613 23.18 14.41 -38.72
C VAL A 613 22.44 14.02 -37.44
N ILE A 614 22.84 14.58 -36.30
CA ILE A 614 22.23 14.31 -34.99
C ILE A 614 20.75 14.74 -34.97
N GLY A 615 20.43 15.92 -35.49
CA GLY A 615 19.05 16.39 -35.56
C GLY A 615 18.17 15.50 -36.43
N ARG A 616 18.66 15.01 -37.58
CA ARG A 616 17.93 14.08 -38.43
C ARG A 616 17.75 12.70 -37.78
N GLU A 617 18.78 12.19 -37.10
CA GLU A 617 18.66 10.95 -36.33
C GLU A 617 17.61 11.07 -35.24
N ALA A 618 17.62 12.19 -34.49
CA ALA A 618 16.63 12.47 -33.47
C ALA A 618 15.20 12.51 -34.04
N LEU A 619 14.97 13.17 -35.17
CA LEU A 619 13.64 13.24 -35.80
C LEU A 619 13.18 11.93 -36.45
N LYS A 620 14.08 10.98 -36.77
CA LYS A 620 13.67 9.61 -37.14
C LYS A 620 13.00 8.91 -35.96
N LEU A 621 13.48 9.15 -34.74
CA LEU A 621 12.95 8.57 -33.50
C LEU A 621 11.77 9.38 -32.95
N LEU A 622 11.83 10.70 -33.08
CA LEU A 622 10.89 11.68 -32.53
C LEU A 622 10.33 12.58 -33.65
N PRO A 623 9.53 12.03 -34.59
CA PRO A 623 9.10 12.74 -35.80
C PRO A 623 8.14 13.90 -35.54
N LYS A 624 7.63 14.05 -34.31
CA LYS A 624 6.69 15.12 -33.92
C LYS A 624 7.31 16.13 -32.96
N ASP A 625 8.61 16.05 -32.67
CA ASP A 625 9.25 16.95 -31.71
C ASP A 625 9.57 18.32 -32.32
N HIS A 626 8.79 19.32 -31.92
CA HIS A 626 8.92 20.68 -32.46
C HIS A 626 10.18 21.41 -32.00
N THR A 627 10.73 21.06 -30.83
CA THR A 627 11.95 21.70 -30.31
C THR A 627 13.16 21.30 -31.14
N ILE A 628 13.25 20.00 -31.48
CA ILE A 628 14.33 19.47 -32.33
C ILE A 628 14.18 19.97 -33.76
N MET A 629 12.95 20.01 -34.31
CA MET A 629 12.70 20.58 -35.65
C MET A 629 13.15 22.03 -35.74
N PHE A 630 12.84 22.84 -34.73
CA PHE A 630 13.23 24.25 -34.68
C PHE A 630 14.76 24.40 -34.64
N SER A 631 15.45 23.64 -33.77
CA SER A 631 16.92 23.67 -33.68
C SER A 631 17.59 23.18 -34.97
N LEU A 632 17.07 22.12 -35.60
CA LEU A 632 17.57 21.63 -36.89
C LEU A 632 17.31 22.61 -38.03
N ALA A 633 16.16 23.31 -38.04
CA ALA A 633 15.87 24.32 -39.05
C ALA A 633 16.91 25.45 -39.04
N ASN A 634 17.31 25.92 -37.85
CA ASN A 634 18.37 26.91 -37.70
C ASN A 634 19.71 26.42 -38.30
N VAL A 635 20.08 25.17 -38.01
CA VAL A 635 21.29 24.53 -38.55
C VAL A 635 21.24 24.44 -40.08
N LEU A 636 20.13 23.97 -40.64
CA LEU A 636 19.95 23.86 -42.09
C LEU A 636 20.02 25.21 -42.80
N GLY A 637 19.48 26.26 -42.18
CA GLY A 637 19.58 27.63 -42.69
C GLY A 637 21.02 28.15 -42.72
N LYS A 638 21.85 27.80 -41.72
CA LYS A 638 23.29 28.09 -41.71
C LYS A 638 24.06 27.29 -42.77
N LEU A 639 23.62 26.06 -43.06
CA LEU A 639 24.15 25.21 -44.14
C LEU A 639 23.62 25.56 -45.55
N GLN A 640 22.84 26.64 -45.68
CA GLN A 640 22.22 27.08 -46.95
C GLN A 640 21.22 26.08 -47.56
N LYS A 641 20.72 25.12 -46.78
CA LYS A 641 19.64 24.21 -47.16
C LYS A 641 18.28 24.86 -46.91
N TYR A 642 18.02 25.94 -47.64
CA TYR A 642 16.96 26.88 -47.29
C TYR A 642 15.55 26.31 -47.41
N GLU A 643 15.24 25.53 -48.44
CA GLU A 643 13.92 24.91 -48.64
C GLU A 643 13.56 23.93 -47.52
N GLU A 644 14.52 23.09 -47.11
CA GLU A 644 14.32 22.15 -46.01
C GLU A 644 14.13 22.88 -44.67
N SER A 645 14.95 23.91 -44.42
CA SER A 645 14.83 24.78 -43.24
C SER A 645 13.45 25.46 -43.17
N GLU A 646 13.00 26.03 -44.29
CA GLU A 646 11.67 26.63 -44.43
C GLU A 646 10.56 25.61 -44.12
N GLY A 647 10.68 24.39 -44.65
CA GLY A 647 9.74 23.30 -44.38
C GLY A 647 9.55 23.02 -42.88
N PHE A 648 10.66 22.96 -42.11
CA PHE A 648 10.60 22.75 -40.66
C PHE A 648 10.01 23.94 -39.90
N PHE A 649 10.36 25.18 -40.26
CA PHE A 649 9.76 26.36 -39.62
C PHE A 649 8.26 26.48 -39.91
N LEU A 650 7.84 26.25 -41.16
CA LEU A 650 6.42 26.27 -41.52
C LEU A 650 5.66 25.15 -40.80
N HIS A 651 6.27 23.98 -40.61
CA HIS A 651 5.68 22.94 -39.78
C HIS A 651 5.51 23.41 -38.33
N ALA A 652 6.54 24.00 -37.71
CA ALA A 652 6.45 24.53 -36.36
C ALA A 652 5.35 25.61 -36.21
N LEU A 653 5.20 26.50 -37.21
CA LEU A 653 4.16 27.53 -37.26
C LEU A 653 2.75 26.96 -37.47
N ARG A 654 2.59 25.78 -38.08
CA ARG A 654 1.26 25.12 -38.14
C ARG A 654 0.78 24.67 -36.75
N ILE A 655 1.70 24.27 -35.86
CA ILE A 655 1.35 23.89 -34.49
C ILE A 655 1.17 25.12 -33.59
N ASN A 656 2.10 26.09 -33.67
CA ASN A 656 2.01 27.33 -32.91
C ASN A 656 2.14 28.55 -33.84
N PRO A 657 1.02 29.03 -34.41
CA PRO A 657 1.03 30.18 -35.33
C PRO A 657 1.44 31.50 -34.70
N ASN A 658 1.41 31.61 -33.37
CA ASN A 658 1.71 32.84 -32.64
C ASN A 658 3.11 32.80 -31.98
N SER A 659 4.00 31.93 -32.45
CA SER A 659 5.38 31.87 -31.94
C SER A 659 6.22 33.01 -32.54
N ALA A 660 6.40 34.09 -31.75
CA ALA A 660 7.26 35.21 -32.13
C ALA A 660 8.67 34.74 -32.52
N SER A 661 9.30 33.90 -31.68
CA SER A 661 10.64 33.36 -31.94
C SER A 661 10.72 32.55 -33.24
N CYS A 662 9.68 31.80 -33.60
CA CYS A 662 9.64 31.06 -34.85
C CYS A 662 9.51 31.98 -36.07
N HIS A 663 8.65 33.01 -36.00
CA HIS A 663 8.58 34.04 -37.03
C HIS A 663 9.91 34.79 -37.19
N GLY A 664 10.56 35.17 -36.10
CA GLY A 664 11.85 35.86 -36.13
C GLY A 664 12.95 35.02 -36.79
N ASN A 665 13.05 33.73 -36.45
CA ASN A 665 14.06 32.85 -37.05
C ASN A 665 13.77 32.50 -38.52
N LEU A 666 12.49 32.33 -38.89
CA LEU A 666 12.09 32.19 -40.30
C LEU A 666 12.39 33.47 -41.11
N ALA A 667 12.23 34.66 -40.51
CA ALA A 667 12.63 35.92 -41.12
C ALA A 667 14.15 35.98 -41.37
N VAL A 668 14.95 35.56 -40.38
CA VAL A 668 16.42 35.45 -40.52
C VAL A 668 16.79 34.47 -41.64
N LEU A 669 16.08 33.34 -41.76
CA LEU A 669 16.28 32.40 -42.87
C LEU A 669 16.02 33.09 -44.21
N TYR A 670 14.87 33.73 -44.39
CA TYR A 670 14.53 34.43 -45.64
C TYR A 670 15.49 35.57 -45.97
N HIS A 671 15.94 36.30 -44.95
CA HIS A 671 16.92 37.36 -45.12
C HIS A 671 18.24 36.80 -45.66
N ARG A 672 18.72 35.67 -45.12
CA ARG A 672 19.92 34.98 -45.61
C ARG A 672 19.75 34.38 -47.00
N TRP A 673 18.56 33.87 -47.31
CA TRP A 673 18.22 33.30 -48.62
C TRP A 673 18.03 34.38 -49.70
N GLY A 674 17.84 35.64 -49.31
CA GLY A 674 17.58 36.75 -50.24
C GLY A 674 16.10 36.95 -50.60
N LYS A 675 15.17 36.26 -49.93
CA LYS A 675 13.72 36.50 -50.05
C LYS A 675 13.30 37.70 -49.18
N LEU A 676 13.78 38.88 -49.53
CA LEU A 676 13.74 40.08 -48.67
C LEU A 676 12.32 40.52 -48.25
N GLU A 677 11.34 40.45 -49.15
CA GLU A 677 9.95 40.80 -48.82
C GLU A 677 9.30 39.81 -47.83
N LEU A 678 9.58 38.51 -47.97
CA LEU A 678 9.13 37.52 -47.00
C LEU A 678 9.84 37.71 -45.65
N ALA A 679 11.13 38.02 -45.68
CA ALA A 679 11.89 38.34 -44.46
C ALA A 679 11.26 39.52 -43.73
N LYS A 680 10.96 40.62 -44.44
CA LYS A 680 10.28 41.80 -43.89
C LYS A 680 8.94 41.43 -43.23
N LYS A 681 8.07 40.71 -43.95
CA LYS A 681 6.77 40.28 -43.44
C LYS A 681 6.90 39.48 -42.12
N HIS A 682 7.84 38.55 -42.05
CA HIS A 682 8.03 37.72 -40.86
C HIS A 682 8.73 38.45 -39.71
N TYR A 683 9.62 39.41 -39.99
CA TYR A 683 10.17 40.30 -38.96
C TYR A 683 9.08 41.16 -38.32
N GLU A 684 8.20 41.77 -39.13
CA GLU A 684 7.08 42.57 -38.65
C GLU A 684 6.10 41.73 -37.82
N LEU A 685 5.79 40.51 -38.27
CA LEU A 685 4.91 39.61 -37.53
C LEU A 685 5.52 39.16 -36.21
N SER A 686 6.83 38.86 -36.19
CA SER A 686 7.57 38.55 -34.96
C SER A 686 7.52 39.71 -33.97
N LEU A 687 7.86 40.93 -34.40
CA LEU A 687 7.88 42.13 -33.56
C LEU A 687 6.48 42.59 -33.13
N LYS A 688 5.43 42.23 -33.88
CA LYS A 688 4.05 42.44 -33.46
C LYS A 688 3.66 41.49 -32.31
N LEU A 689 4.15 40.26 -32.34
CA LEU A 689 3.90 39.26 -31.31
C LEU A 689 4.78 39.48 -30.06
N ASP A 690 6.02 39.93 -30.25
CA ASP A 690 6.97 40.28 -29.20
C ASP A 690 7.75 41.55 -29.57
N PRO A 691 7.28 42.72 -29.12
CA PRO A 691 7.94 44.01 -29.39
C PRO A 691 9.32 44.17 -28.72
N GLU A 692 9.66 43.34 -27.74
CA GLU A 692 10.91 43.43 -26.96
C GLU A 692 12.01 42.50 -27.50
N ALA A 693 11.76 41.79 -28.60
CA ALA A 693 12.72 40.90 -29.22
C ALA A 693 13.88 41.67 -29.92
N LEU A 694 14.84 42.16 -29.13
CA LEU A 694 15.99 42.97 -29.59
C LEU A 694 16.71 42.35 -30.78
N GLY A 695 17.05 41.06 -30.72
CA GLY A 695 17.74 40.38 -31.83
C GLY A 695 16.92 40.33 -33.12
N THR A 696 15.59 40.31 -33.04
CA THR A 696 14.71 40.39 -34.22
C THR A 696 14.71 41.82 -34.78
N ARG A 697 14.64 42.83 -33.90
CA ARG A 697 14.68 44.24 -34.26
C ARG A 697 15.99 44.61 -34.96
N ASP A 698 17.13 44.24 -34.38
CA ASP A 698 18.45 44.51 -34.95
C ASP A 698 18.59 43.91 -36.36
N ASN A 699 18.16 42.65 -36.52
CA ASN A 699 18.18 41.98 -37.82
C ASN A 699 17.21 42.62 -38.83
N TYR A 700 16.07 43.14 -38.36
CA TYR A 700 15.12 43.85 -39.22
C TYR A 700 15.67 45.21 -39.67
N ASP A 701 16.32 45.97 -38.79
CA ASP A 701 16.97 47.24 -39.11
C ASP A 701 18.12 47.04 -40.13
N MET A 702 18.82 45.91 -40.06
CA MET A 702 19.80 45.53 -41.07
C MET A 702 19.15 45.25 -42.43
N LEU A 703 18.00 44.55 -42.44
CA LEU A 703 17.24 44.30 -43.67
C LEU A 703 16.72 45.61 -44.28
N GLN A 704 16.18 46.52 -43.47
CA GLN A 704 15.67 47.81 -43.92
C GLN A 704 16.76 48.65 -44.60
N ARG A 705 17.94 48.77 -43.97
CA ARG A 705 19.10 49.44 -44.59
C ARG A 705 19.49 48.85 -45.94
N LYS A 706 19.42 47.53 -46.06
CA LYS A 706 19.73 46.82 -47.31
C LYS A 706 18.67 47.05 -48.39
N LEU A 707 17.38 47.05 -48.02
CA LEU A 707 16.28 47.38 -48.92
C LEU A 707 16.39 48.83 -49.41
N ASP A 708 16.67 49.79 -48.52
CA ASP A 708 16.85 51.19 -48.87
C ASP A 708 18.01 51.40 -49.85
N GLN A 709 19.12 50.67 -49.69
CA GLN A 709 20.22 50.68 -50.64
C GLN A 709 19.81 50.13 -52.02
N LEU A 710 19.05 49.02 -52.06
CA LEU A 710 18.56 48.42 -53.30
C LEU A 710 17.57 49.34 -54.03
N TYR A 711 16.68 50.01 -53.30
CA TYR A 711 15.73 50.98 -53.88
C TYR A 711 16.44 52.22 -54.44
N ARG A 712 17.55 52.67 -53.82
CA ARG A 712 18.36 53.78 -54.32
C ARG A 712 19.17 53.44 -55.57
N THR A 713 19.56 52.17 -55.77
CA THR A 713 20.31 51.73 -56.95
C THR A 713 19.44 51.29 -58.13
N THR A 714 18.13 51.11 -57.91
CA THR A 714 17.15 50.70 -58.94
C THR A 714 16.16 51.81 -59.32
N ALA A 715 16.25 52.99 -58.70
CA ALA A 715 15.53 54.18 -59.14
C ALA A 715 16.17 54.72 -60.44
N PRO A 716 15.40 54.89 -61.54
CA PRO A 716 15.91 55.36 -62.83
C PRO A 716 16.42 56.80 -62.79
#